data_AF-A0A258SGW3-F1
#
_entry.id   AF-A0A258SGW3-F1
#
_cell.length_a   1.000
_cell.length_b   1.000
_cell.length_c   1.000
_cell.angle_alpha   90.00
_cell.angle_beta   90.00
_cell.angle_gamma   90.00
#
_symmetry.space_group_name_H-M   'P 1'
#
loop_
_entity.id
_entity.type
_entity.pdbx_description
1 polymer ?
#
loop_
_entity_poly.entity_id
_entity_poly.type
_entity_poly.pdbx_seq_one_letter_code
_entity_poly.pdbx_strand_id
1 'polypeptide(L)'
;MIRRALLAVGFIVSVAAAATTIFFPTQAGVSKSVLAGDLESVERAFDTAFAPNGKFRYTGAVVTVVQDGRIVFAKGYGHEDSAGKIPVDPVQTRFRLGSITKTMAGVGIGKLLDSGKLASLDTPVNQMLRRVKLPDNQGQAITVRMLGTHQAGLAEARMPFQRAGIPKPAIDAAYLRANFPGYLVPVNSGSNYSNFGAAMLGYAIEDQTQQSFAQFAAREIFAPLGMTHSLIVEDARPQARLADGDAFYPNGGKRQIPNLWANHPINEAAGGLASTGEDMGRYMIGLMGGGSGIPALLSTSGTAIMARQGGTHPLTQGYGVLFMVNDWNGNRLVEHGGRTLGASAYMSLLPDRRTGIFVAVTGDYGQALPGAGLLGLPDAPAPDKAMQGKTLPGLSQIRAIGLEALLDRYRLPIAPKPTAFNPADYAGQYVGQRRSIRSVTQIFSDTFLGGPLTISLGKPGEILLGRTPFRQVAKDVFWHDPALTLDRPSGWSDIMVFRRDARGAVKDMSLLYTDVVFAKAAGPITPARASTALVWGAVILLTGLLSFLWARGSRGRIIAPVTAAAIILSPIVFFRSWPKSAVESLSYVWITPGDLIVFQLWLNATALMAVVLIVLAVMGLRRPLALAGWRGTLGRWHLRALALGAVLLLFGYGWYGMIGLNIG
;
A
#
# COMPACT_ATOMS: atom_id res chain seq x y z
N MET A 1 56.88 13.21 46.52
CA MET A 1 57.42 12.51 47.71
C MET A 1 57.19 13.44 48.87
N ILE A 2 56.33 13.15 49.85
CA ILE A 2 56.64 12.27 50.98
C ILE A 2 55.32 11.80 51.60
N ARG A 3 55.31 10.51 51.93
CA ARG A 3 54.30 9.74 52.66
C ARG A 3 53.68 10.51 53.83
N ARG A 4 52.35 10.51 53.94
CA ARG A 4 51.63 10.43 55.23
C ARG A 4 50.33 9.65 55.08
N ALA A 5 50.18 8.68 55.97
CA ALA A 5 49.01 7.87 56.19
C ALA A 5 47.93 8.66 56.96
N LEU A 6 46.66 8.28 56.76
CA LEU A 6 45.72 7.78 57.79
C LEU A 6 44.26 7.88 57.27
N LEU A 7 43.54 6.74 57.35
CA LEU A 7 42.14 6.55 57.78
C LEU A 7 41.07 7.45 57.14
N ALA A 8 40.00 6.95 56.51
CA ALA A 8 39.05 6.00 57.06
C ALA A 8 38.01 5.52 56.01
N VAL A 9 37.34 4.43 56.38
CA VAL A 9 36.14 3.80 55.80
C VAL A 9 36.39 2.79 54.68
N GLY A 10 36.79 1.59 55.13
CA GLY A 10 36.69 0.35 54.38
C GLY A 10 35.23 -0.07 54.22
N PHE A 11 34.90 -0.47 52.98
CA PHE A 11 33.57 -0.84 52.56
C PHE A 11 33.26 -2.28 52.95
N ILE A 12 32.06 -2.45 53.52
CA ILE A 12 31.52 -3.68 54.09
C ILE A 12 31.12 -4.69 53.01
N VAL A 13 31.45 -5.95 53.31
CA VAL A 13 30.96 -7.25 52.85
C VAL A 13 29.50 -7.26 52.34
N SER A 14 29.23 -7.92 51.19
CA SER A 14 28.29 -9.07 51.05
C SER A 14 27.65 -9.22 49.66
N VAL A 15 27.94 -10.37 49.04
CA VAL A 15 27.02 -11.33 48.37
C VAL A 15 26.04 -10.82 47.29
N ALA A 16 26.21 -11.40 46.09
CA ALA A 16 25.19 -11.85 45.13
C ALA A 16 25.32 -11.26 43.72
N ALA A 17 26.04 -11.96 42.84
CA ALA A 17 25.71 -12.00 41.42
C ALA A 17 26.19 -13.34 40.84
N ALA A 18 25.29 -14.31 40.83
CA ALA A 18 25.42 -15.49 39.99
C ALA A 18 25.49 -15.03 38.53
N ALA A 19 26.69 -15.04 37.96
CA ALA A 19 26.88 -14.89 36.53
C ALA A 19 26.45 -16.21 35.88
N THR A 20 25.18 -16.29 35.49
CA THR A 20 24.68 -17.28 34.54
C THR A 20 25.49 -17.10 33.26
N THR A 21 26.48 -17.97 33.04
CA THR A 21 27.22 -18.06 31.79
C THR A 21 26.23 -18.49 30.72
N ILE A 22 25.67 -17.52 29.99
CA ILE A 22 24.94 -17.78 28.76
C ILE A 22 25.97 -18.34 27.79
N PHE A 23 25.93 -19.66 27.57
CA PHE A 23 26.56 -20.29 26.43
C PHE A 23 25.99 -19.63 25.18
N PHE A 24 26.73 -18.68 24.61
CA PHE A 24 26.57 -18.37 23.20
C PHE A 24 27.01 -19.62 22.45
N PRO A 25 26.14 -20.29 21.67
CA PRO A 25 26.63 -21.32 20.76
C PRO A 25 27.64 -20.62 19.84
N THR A 26 28.89 -21.06 19.93
CA THR A 26 29.93 -20.76 18.96
C THR A 26 29.35 -21.01 17.59
N GLN A 27 29.40 -19.97 16.73
CA GLN A 27 29.03 -20.07 15.32
C GLN A 27 29.81 -21.24 14.71
N ALA A 28 29.17 -22.39 14.60
CA ALA A 28 29.63 -23.47 13.75
C ALA A 28 29.74 -22.86 12.33
N GLY A 29 30.94 -22.95 11.77
CA GLY A 29 31.31 -22.30 10.52
C GLY A 29 30.26 -22.52 9.44
N VAL A 30 29.55 -21.44 9.10
CA VAL A 30 28.80 -21.38 7.85
C VAL A 30 29.85 -21.45 6.75
N SER A 31 29.86 -22.57 6.04
CA SER A 31 30.63 -22.76 4.82
C SER A 31 30.53 -21.52 3.95
N LYS A 32 31.70 -20.96 3.58
CA LYS A 32 31.85 -19.78 2.73
C LYS A 32 31.75 -20.11 1.23
N SER A 33 31.12 -21.22 0.85
CA SER A 33 31.04 -21.63 -0.55
C SER A 33 29.60 -21.86 -1.01
N VAL A 34 29.25 -21.10 -2.05
CA VAL A 34 28.21 -21.35 -3.06
C VAL A 34 26.76 -21.21 -2.57
N LEU A 35 26.02 -20.36 -3.27
CA LEU A 35 24.56 -20.27 -3.24
C LEU A 35 23.96 -21.69 -3.24
N ALA A 36 22.90 -21.94 -2.48
CA ALA A 36 22.19 -23.22 -2.60
C ALA A 36 21.58 -23.42 -4.01
N GLY A 37 21.49 -22.36 -4.82
CA GLY A 37 21.24 -22.43 -6.26
C GLY A 37 22.42 -21.95 -7.09
N ASP A 38 22.84 -22.76 -8.06
CA ASP A 38 23.69 -22.31 -9.17
C ASP A 38 23.01 -21.15 -9.92
N LEU A 39 23.76 -20.23 -10.52
CA LEU A 39 23.19 -19.16 -11.37
C LEU A 39 22.25 -19.72 -12.44
N GLU A 40 22.55 -20.94 -12.92
CA GLU A 40 21.68 -21.69 -13.81
C GLU A 40 20.27 -21.95 -13.23
N SER A 41 20.16 -22.14 -11.91
CA SER A 41 18.87 -22.32 -11.22
C SER A 41 18.02 -21.06 -11.32
N VAL A 42 18.64 -19.89 -11.12
CA VAL A 42 17.98 -18.58 -11.23
C VAL A 42 17.55 -18.34 -12.67
N GLU A 43 18.44 -18.58 -13.64
CA GLU A 43 18.12 -18.46 -15.05
C GLU A 43 16.97 -19.39 -15.44
N ARG A 44 17.03 -20.69 -15.12
CA ARG A 44 15.96 -21.66 -15.41
C ARG A 44 14.61 -21.26 -14.79
N ALA A 45 14.62 -20.71 -13.57
CA ALA A 45 13.41 -20.29 -12.91
C ALA A 45 12.72 -19.13 -13.65
N PHE A 46 13.50 -18.12 -14.09
CA PHE A 46 12.96 -17.01 -14.87
C PHE A 46 12.65 -17.37 -16.32
N ASP A 47 13.44 -18.24 -16.96
CA ASP A 47 13.14 -18.79 -18.28
C ASP A 47 11.80 -19.52 -18.28
N THR A 48 11.53 -20.32 -17.24
CA THR A 48 10.26 -21.01 -17.08
C THR A 48 9.11 -20.01 -16.82
N ALA A 49 9.35 -19.00 -15.98
CA ALA A 49 8.34 -18.02 -15.62
C ALA A 49 7.92 -17.13 -16.80
N PHE A 50 8.89 -16.72 -17.62
CA PHE A 50 8.72 -15.82 -18.75
C PHE A 50 8.66 -16.53 -20.10
N ALA A 51 8.67 -17.87 -20.16
CA ALA A 51 8.47 -18.61 -21.40
C ALA A 51 7.16 -18.18 -22.12
N PRO A 52 7.07 -18.28 -23.46
CA PRO A 52 5.84 -17.99 -24.20
C PRO A 52 4.62 -18.77 -23.70
N ASN A 53 4.82 -19.99 -23.18
CA ASN A 53 3.77 -20.84 -22.59
C ASN A 53 3.71 -20.71 -21.05
N GLY A 54 4.43 -19.76 -20.47
CA GLY A 54 4.50 -19.51 -19.04
C GLY A 54 3.21 -18.92 -18.47
N LYS A 55 3.17 -18.78 -17.14
CA LYS A 55 1.99 -18.33 -16.38
C LYS A 55 1.73 -16.83 -16.53
N PHE A 56 2.73 -16.06 -16.94
CA PHE A 56 2.65 -14.61 -16.96
C PHE A 56 2.26 -14.05 -18.31
N ARG A 57 1.45 -12.99 -18.29
CA ARG A 57 1.24 -12.08 -19.42
C ARG A 57 2.03 -10.80 -19.15
N TYR A 58 2.88 -10.41 -20.11
CA TYR A 58 3.76 -9.26 -20.04
C TYR A 58 4.16 -8.86 -21.47
N THR A 59 4.61 -7.62 -21.66
CA THR A 59 5.12 -7.14 -22.96
C THR A 59 6.62 -7.37 -23.03
N GLY A 60 7.35 -6.91 -22.01
CA GLY A 60 8.79 -7.10 -21.88
C GLY A 60 9.21 -7.22 -20.43
N ALA A 61 10.31 -7.93 -20.17
CA ALA A 61 10.92 -8.06 -18.86
C ALA A 61 12.44 -8.12 -18.96
N VAL A 62 13.13 -7.69 -17.89
CA VAL A 62 14.58 -7.85 -17.74
C VAL A 62 14.88 -8.41 -16.37
N VAL A 63 15.85 -9.32 -16.29
CA VAL A 63 16.40 -9.88 -15.05
C VAL A 63 17.90 -9.66 -15.04
N THR A 64 18.43 -9.11 -13.95
CA THR A 64 19.86 -8.92 -13.71
C THR A 64 20.24 -9.52 -12.36
N VAL A 65 21.32 -10.31 -12.34
CA VAL A 65 21.94 -10.83 -11.11
C VAL A 65 23.37 -10.33 -11.03
N VAL A 66 23.75 -9.86 -9.84
CA VAL A 66 25.12 -9.47 -9.50
C VAL A 66 25.65 -10.38 -8.40
N GLN A 67 26.93 -10.71 -8.48
CA GLN A 67 27.63 -11.47 -7.47
C GLN A 67 29.09 -11.03 -7.40
N ASP A 68 29.61 -10.86 -6.19
CA ASP A 68 31.01 -10.54 -5.92
C ASP A 68 31.54 -9.33 -6.70
N GLY A 69 30.68 -8.32 -6.86
CA GLY A 69 31.02 -7.08 -7.56
C GLY A 69 31.08 -7.21 -9.09
N ARG A 70 30.35 -8.17 -9.67
CA ARG A 70 30.19 -8.37 -11.12
C ARG A 70 28.73 -8.59 -11.47
N ILE A 71 28.33 -8.15 -12.66
CA ILE A 71 27.09 -8.60 -13.29
C ILE A 71 27.38 -10.00 -13.84
N VAL A 72 26.72 -11.02 -13.28
CA VAL A 72 26.94 -12.42 -13.64
C VAL A 72 25.84 -12.96 -14.56
N PHE A 73 24.70 -12.28 -14.62
CA PHE A 73 23.58 -12.61 -15.49
C PHE A 73 22.78 -11.34 -15.80
N ALA A 74 22.42 -11.13 -17.06
CA ALA A 74 21.51 -10.08 -17.49
C ALA A 74 20.77 -10.55 -18.74
N LYS A 75 19.44 -10.72 -18.66
CA LYS A 75 18.63 -11.30 -19.74
C LYS A 75 17.32 -10.56 -19.93
N GLY A 76 17.00 -10.28 -21.20
CA GLY A 76 15.74 -9.70 -21.63
C GLY A 76 14.75 -10.77 -22.10
N TYR A 77 13.48 -10.57 -21.81
CA TYR A 77 12.38 -11.42 -22.24
C TYR A 77 11.29 -10.57 -22.90
N GLY A 78 10.64 -11.12 -23.93
CA GLY A 78 9.63 -10.39 -24.68
C GLY A 78 10.21 -9.20 -25.44
N HIS A 79 9.45 -8.12 -25.52
CA HIS A 79 9.72 -6.99 -26.38
C HIS A 79 9.65 -5.65 -25.63
N GLU A 80 10.46 -4.70 -26.07
CA GLU A 80 10.43 -3.31 -25.61
C GLU A 80 9.16 -2.59 -26.10
N ASP A 81 8.66 -2.95 -27.29
CA ASP A 81 7.52 -2.30 -27.92
C ASP A 81 6.25 -3.18 -27.92
N SER A 82 5.09 -2.53 -27.98
CA SER A 82 3.81 -3.24 -27.97
C SER A 82 3.54 -4.04 -29.25
N ALA A 83 4.18 -3.69 -30.38
CA ALA A 83 4.03 -4.40 -31.64
C ALA A 83 4.87 -5.69 -31.72
N GLY A 84 5.74 -5.93 -30.73
CA GLY A 84 6.52 -7.16 -30.64
C GLY A 84 7.64 -7.23 -31.69
N LYS A 85 8.28 -6.11 -32.00
CA LYS A 85 9.31 -6.02 -33.05
C LYS A 85 10.72 -5.84 -32.52
N ILE A 86 10.86 -5.25 -31.34
CA ILE A 86 12.12 -4.87 -30.71
C ILE A 86 12.27 -5.74 -29.46
N PRO A 87 13.16 -6.75 -29.47
CA PRO A 87 13.38 -7.57 -28.28
C PRO A 87 13.94 -6.71 -27.14
N VAL A 88 13.65 -7.10 -25.90
CA VAL A 88 14.24 -6.44 -24.73
C VAL A 88 15.76 -6.63 -24.74
N ASP A 89 16.48 -5.52 -24.68
CA ASP A 89 17.93 -5.47 -24.54
C ASP A 89 18.28 -5.04 -23.11
N PRO A 90 18.97 -5.88 -22.31
CA PRO A 90 19.34 -5.55 -20.93
C PRO A 90 20.20 -4.28 -20.79
N VAL A 91 20.93 -3.89 -21.82
CA VAL A 91 21.80 -2.71 -21.84
C VAL A 91 21.02 -1.46 -22.22
N GLN A 92 20.14 -1.56 -23.21
CA GLN A 92 19.51 -0.40 -23.85
C GLN A 92 18.06 -0.15 -23.44
N THR A 93 17.28 -1.21 -23.21
CA THR A 93 15.85 -1.10 -22.93
C THR A 93 15.62 -0.59 -21.51
N ARG A 94 15.00 0.59 -21.40
CA ARG A 94 14.68 1.25 -20.15
C ARG A 94 13.31 0.82 -19.65
N PHE A 95 13.19 0.61 -18.35
CA PHE A 95 11.95 0.35 -17.66
C PHE A 95 11.69 1.44 -16.63
N ARG A 96 10.42 1.82 -16.44
CA ARG A 96 10.04 2.68 -15.31
C ARG A 96 10.08 1.86 -14.02
N LEU A 97 10.82 2.34 -13.03
CA LEU A 97 11.10 1.55 -11.83
C LEU A 97 10.28 1.97 -10.61
N GLY A 98 9.47 3.03 -10.74
CA GLY A 98 8.57 3.50 -9.68
C GLY A 98 9.32 3.68 -8.36
N SER A 99 8.78 3.13 -7.28
CA SER A 99 9.30 3.35 -5.93
C SER A 99 10.72 2.90 -5.65
N ILE A 100 11.38 2.12 -6.52
CA ILE A 100 12.84 1.89 -6.41
C ILE A 100 13.59 3.23 -6.41
N THR A 101 13.06 4.27 -7.04
CA THR A 101 13.64 5.64 -7.01
C THR A 101 13.95 6.14 -5.61
N LYS A 102 13.17 5.75 -4.59
CA LYS A 102 13.38 6.19 -3.20
C LYS A 102 14.73 5.75 -2.65
N THR A 103 15.27 4.63 -3.13
CA THR A 103 16.60 4.16 -2.76
C THR A 103 17.69 5.16 -3.20
N MET A 104 17.49 5.89 -4.30
CA MET A 104 18.39 6.97 -4.74
C MET A 104 18.33 8.18 -3.80
N ALA A 105 17.14 8.53 -3.29
CA ALA A 105 17.01 9.54 -2.24
C ALA A 105 17.64 9.06 -0.92
N GLY A 106 17.49 7.78 -0.56
CA GLY A 106 18.19 7.17 0.57
C GLY A 106 19.72 7.27 0.43
N VAL A 107 20.27 6.99 -0.76
CA VAL A 107 21.69 7.19 -1.08
C VAL A 107 22.07 8.67 -0.94
N GLY A 108 21.21 9.60 -1.36
CA GLY A 108 21.46 11.02 -1.17
C GLY A 108 21.62 11.42 0.28
N ILE A 109 20.78 10.89 1.17
CA ILE A 109 20.95 11.04 2.63
C ILE A 109 22.26 10.41 3.10
N GLY A 110 22.60 9.21 2.60
CA GLY A 110 23.89 8.55 2.88
C GLY A 110 25.10 9.41 2.49
N LYS A 111 25.06 10.05 1.32
CA LYS A 111 26.12 10.97 0.86
C LYS A 111 26.23 12.22 1.71
N LEU A 112 25.11 12.75 2.21
CA LEU A 112 25.11 13.89 3.13
C LEU A 112 25.70 13.51 4.51
N LEU A 113 25.49 12.28 4.97
CA LEU A 113 26.18 11.74 6.15
C LEU A 113 27.69 11.63 5.89
N ASP A 114 28.09 11.03 4.76
CA ASP A 114 29.49 10.87 4.38
C ASP A 114 30.23 12.21 4.27
N SER A 115 29.56 13.24 3.75
CA SER A 115 30.15 14.57 3.61
C SER A 115 30.07 15.43 4.88
N GLY A 116 29.50 14.92 5.98
CA GLY A 116 29.27 15.67 7.22
C GLY A 116 28.23 16.79 7.11
N LYS A 117 27.47 16.87 6.01
CA LYS A 117 26.39 17.85 5.82
C LYS A 117 25.12 17.48 6.60
N LEU A 118 24.98 16.21 6.94
CA LEU A 118 23.97 15.70 7.87
C LEU A 118 24.70 15.11 9.08
N ALA A 119 24.42 15.64 10.27
CA ALA A 119 25.07 15.18 11.49
C ALA A 119 24.62 13.77 11.91
N SER A 120 23.31 13.49 11.82
CA SER A 120 22.75 12.17 12.15
C SER A 120 21.38 11.97 11.50
N LEU A 121 20.87 10.74 11.49
CA LEU A 121 19.49 10.48 11.06
C LEU A 121 18.43 11.06 12.02
N ASP A 122 18.80 11.36 13.26
CA ASP A 122 17.88 11.96 14.25
C ASP A 122 17.82 13.49 14.16
N THR A 123 18.56 14.09 13.22
CA THR A 123 18.45 15.50 12.90
C THR A 123 17.01 15.85 12.48
N PRO A 124 16.38 16.88 13.08
CA PRO A 124 15.10 17.39 12.62
C PRO A 124 15.19 17.80 11.15
N VAL A 125 14.32 17.26 10.30
CA VAL A 125 14.39 17.48 8.83
C VAL A 125 14.22 18.96 8.46
N ASN A 126 13.53 19.73 9.30
CA ASN A 126 13.39 21.16 9.14
C ASN A 126 14.71 21.94 9.25
N GLN A 127 15.81 21.34 9.74
CA GLN A 127 17.15 21.92 9.64
C GLN A 127 17.72 21.82 8.22
N MET A 128 17.26 20.84 7.44
CA MET A 128 17.70 20.63 6.06
C MET A 128 16.79 21.33 5.04
N LEU A 129 15.48 21.31 5.27
CA LEU A 129 14.50 21.93 4.38
C LEU A 129 14.56 23.45 4.48
N ARG A 130 14.70 24.14 3.35
CA ARG A 130 14.72 25.60 3.24
C ARG A 130 13.42 26.13 2.65
N ARG A 131 12.84 25.44 1.65
CA ARG A 131 11.64 25.92 0.94
C ARG A 131 10.33 25.74 1.72
N VAL A 132 10.21 24.67 2.49
CA VAL A 132 9.00 24.37 3.29
C VAL A 132 9.42 23.82 4.65
N LYS A 133 8.60 24.04 5.68
CA LYS A 133 8.77 23.40 6.99
C LYS A 133 7.61 22.44 7.22
N LEU A 134 7.92 21.25 7.73
CA LEU A 134 6.90 20.32 8.19
C LEU A 134 6.45 20.73 9.59
N PRO A 135 5.14 20.76 9.88
CA PRO A 135 4.67 20.96 11.24
C PRO A 135 5.06 19.77 12.12
N ASP A 136 5.19 20.00 13.42
CA ASP A 136 5.39 18.93 14.39
C ASP A 136 4.18 17.98 14.42
N ASN A 137 4.41 16.72 14.77
CA ASN A 137 3.36 15.73 14.99
C ASN A 137 3.29 15.42 16.49
N GLN A 138 2.20 15.85 17.13
CA GLN A 138 2.01 15.74 18.59
C GLN A 138 3.15 16.35 19.41
N GLY A 139 3.63 17.53 19.00
CA GLY A 139 4.70 18.25 19.69
C GLY A 139 6.09 17.65 19.50
N GLN A 140 6.25 16.65 18.63
CA GLN A 140 7.56 16.11 18.25
C GLN A 140 7.96 16.59 16.85
N ALA A 141 9.18 17.12 16.75
CA ALA A 141 9.78 17.49 15.49
C ALA A 141 10.07 16.25 14.62
N ILE A 142 9.78 16.35 13.33
CA ILE A 142 10.01 15.25 12.39
C ILE A 142 11.50 15.14 12.05
N THR A 143 12.07 13.94 12.19
CA THR A 143 13.48 13.67 11.87
C THR A 143 13.68 13.03 10.50
N VAL A 144 14.92 13.05 9.99
CA VAL A 144 15.30 12.35 8.75
C VAL A 144 15.00 10.84 8.86
N ARG A 145 15.30 10.23 10.02
CA ARG A 145 14.99 8.83 10.34
C ARG A 145 13.50 8.55 10.20
N MET A 146 12.65 9.40 10.79
CA MET A 146 11.19 9.21 10.76
C MET A 146 10.64 9.26 9.32
N LEU A 147 11.15 10.16 8.47
CA LEU A 147 10.74 10.17 7.06
C LEU A 147 11.27 8.96 6.30
N GLY A 148 12.54 8.61 6.49
CA GLY A 148 13.20 7.50 5.80
C GLY A 148 12.62 6.13 6.14
N THR A 149 12.13 5.97 7.37
CA THR A 149 11.52 4.71 7.87
C THR A 149 9.99 4.70 7.79
N HIS A 150 9.39 5.76 7.22
CA HIS A 150 7.95 5.96 7.16
C HIS A 150 7.26 6.02 8.53
N GLN A 151 7.95 6.46 9.58
CA GLN A 151 7.44 6.55 10.95
C GLN A 151 7.04 7.97 11.37
N ALA A 152 7.01 8.94 10.45
CA ALA A 152 6.53 10.30 10.72
C ALA A 152 4.99 10.38 10.94
N GLY A 153 4.25 9.32 10.61
CA GLY A 153 2.79 9.27 10.74
C GLY A 153 2.02 9.99 9.63
N LEU A 154 2.72 10.37 8.55
CA LEU A 154 2.12 11.05 7.40
C LEU A 154 1.03 10.19 6.74
N ALA A 155 -0.05 10.84 6.30
CA ALA A 155 -0.94 10.26 5.31
C ALA A 155 -0.22 10.06 3.98
N GLU A 156 -0.66 9.06 3.22
CA GLU A 156 -0.37 8.98 1.79
C GLU A 156 -1.25 9.98 1.04
N ALA A 157 -0.63 10.89 0.28
CA ALA A 157 -1.34 11.74 -0.67
C ALA A 157 -1.66 10.95 -1.94
N ARG A 158 -2.80 11.20 -2.60
CA ARG A 158 -2.97 10.72 -3.98
C ARG A 158 -1.93 11.42 -4.84
N MET A 159 -1.17 10.64 -5.58
CA MET A 159 -0.04 11.14 -6.35
C MET A 159 -0.46 11.36 -7.78
N PRO A 160 -0.49 12.62 -8.24
CA PRO A 160 -0.80 12.88 -9.63
C PRO A 160 0.32 12.34 -10.53
N PHE A 161 -0.06 11.95 -11.75
CA PHE A 161 0.87 11.82 -12.86
C PHE A 161 0.79 13.10 -13.69
N GLN A 162 1.92 13.55 -14.22
CA GLN A 162 1.96 14.66 -15.18
C GLN A 162 1.60 14.12 -16.56
N ARG A 163 0.55 14.65 -17.19
CA ARG A 163 0.20 14.31 -18.58
C ARG A 163 0.98 15.19 -19.57
N ALA A 164 1.37 14.61 -20.70
CA ALA A 164 1.94 15.35 -21.83
C ALA A 164 1.02 16.50 -22.26
N GLY A 165 1.61 17.65 -22.58
CA GLY A 165 0.89 18.86 -23.00
C GLY A 165 0.30 19.70 -21.86
N ILE A 166 0.33 19.22 -20.60
CA ILE A 166 0.00 20.04 -19.43
C ILE A 166 1.29 20.69 -18.90
N PRO A 167 1.31 22.01 -18.64
CA PRO A 167 2.45 22.66 -18.01
C PRO A 167 2.78 22.06 -16.64
N LYS A 168 4.07 21.93 -16.33
CA LYS A 168 4.52 21.51 -15.00
C LYS A 168 4.27 22.64 -14.00
N PRO A 169 3.69 22.38 -12.81
CA PRO A 169 3.60 23.41 -11.79
C PRO A 169 4.99 23.68 -11.20
N ALA A 170 5.21 24.92 -10.76
CA ALA A 170 6.34 25.22 -9.88
C ALA A 170 6.09 24.58 -8.51
N ILE A 171 7.06 23.82 -7.99
CA ILE A 171 6.96 23.19 -6.67
C ILE A 171 7.58 24.12 -5.62
N ASP A 172 6.87 25.19 -5.31
CA ASP A 172 7.26 26.15 -4.30
C ASP A 172 6.69 25.81 -2.90
N ALA A 173 6.97 26.68 -1.94
CA ALA A 173 6.50 26.54 -0.57
C ALA A 173 4.97 26.50 -0.46
N ALA A 174 4.26 27.28 -1.29
CA ALA A 174 2.81 27.34 -1.27
C ALA A 174 2.21 26.04 -1.82
N TYR A 175 2.77 25.51 -2.91
CA TYR A 175 2.39 24.23 -3.49
C TYR A 175 2.57 23.08 -2.49
N LEU A 176 3.73 23.01 -1.83
CA LEU A 176 4.01 21.96 -0.85
C LEU A 176 3.11 22.04 0.39
N ARG A 177 2.80 23.26 0.88
CA ARG A 177 1.83 23.44 1.98
C ARG A 177 0.42 23.03 1.56
N ALA A 178 -0.02 23.41 0.37
CA ALA A 178 -1.34 23.07 -0.15
C ALA A 178 -1.51 21.56 -0.36
N ASN A 179 -0.42 20.85 -0.65
CA ASN A 179 -0.41 19.40 -0.88
C ASN A 179 0.08 18.58 0.32
N PHE A 180 0.26 19.21 1.49
CA PHE A 180 0.62 18.50 2.71
C PHE A 180 -0.52 17.55 3.14
N PRO A 181 -0.30 16.23 3.21
CA PRO A 181 -1.39 15.28 3.42
C PRO A 181 -1.92 15.24 4.86
N GLY A 182 -1.20 15.86 5.80
CA GLY A 182 -1.48 15.76 7.23
C GLY A 182 -0.91 14.47 7.85
N TYR A 183 -1.00 14.38 9.17
CA TYR A 183 -0.64 13.20 9.94
C TYR A 183 -1.90 12.38 10.28
N LEU A 184 -1.81 11.05 10.15
CA LEU A 184 -2.88 10.11 10.50
C LEU A 184 -2.69 9.50 11.88
N VAL A 185 -1.43 9.33 12.28
CA VAL A 185 -1.03 8.65 13.51
C VAL A 185 0.14 9.39 14.15
N PRO A 186 0.35 9.23 15.47
CA PRO A 186 1.55 9.73 16.12
C PRO A 186 2.82 9.19 15.46
N VAL A 187 3.94 9.93 15.59
CA VAL A 187 5.25 9.43 15.19
C VAL A 187 5.56 8.09 15.87
N ASN A 188 6.31 7.23 15.19
CA ASN A 188 6.72 5.91 15.67
C ASN A 188 5.58 4.94 16.02
N SER A 189 4.33 5.23 15.64
CA SER A 189 3.20 4.30 15.80
C SER A 189 3.32 3.05 14.92
N GLY A 190 4.24 3.05 13.97
CA GLY A 190 4.50 1.99 12.98
C GLY A 190 4.99 2.62 11.68
N SER A 191 5.43 1.81 10.74
CA SER A 191 5.81 2.31 9.41
C SER A 191 4.57 2.42 8.53
N ASN A 192 4.19 3.65 8.20
CA ASN A 192 3.07 3.97 7.33
C ASN A 192 3.60 4.62 6.06
N TYR A 193 3.67 3.84 4.98
CA TYR A 193 4.31 4.26 3.74
C TYR A 193 3.75 5.59 3.22
N SER A 194 4.66 6.51 2.92
CA SER A 194 4.31 7.83 2.42
C SER A 194 5.33 8.24 1.38
N ASN A 195 4.90 8.40 0.12
CA ASN A 195 5.82 8.98 -0.86
C ASN A 195 5.97 10.49 -0.70
N PHE A 196 5.04 11.19 -0.04
CA PHE A 196 5.26 12.59 0.36
C PHE A 196 6.46 12.68 1.32
N GLY A 197 6.57 11.78 2.29
CA GLY A 197 7.73 11.72 3.19
C GLY A 197 9.05 11.47 2.43
N ALA A 198 9.05 10.58 1.45
CA ALA A 198 10.22 10.36 0.59
C ALA A 198 10.55 11.58 -0.29
N ALA A 199 9.53 12.26 -0.83
CA ALA A 199 9.70 13.50 -1.59
C ALA A 199 10.32 14.62 -0.74
N MET A 200 9.93 14.74 0.53
CA MET A 200 10.54 15.72 1.46
C MET A 200 12.03 15.45 1.66
N LEU A 201 12.47 14.18 1.71
CA LEU A 201 13.90 13.86 1.71
C LEU A 201 14.58 14.24 0.39
N GLY A 202 13.90 14.07 -0.75
CA GLY A 202 14.32 14.61 -2.04
C GLY A 202 14.57 16.12 -1.99
N TYR A 203 13.60 16.91 -1.52
CA TYR A 203 13.76 18.36 -1.39
C TYR A 203 14.83 18.77 -0.38
N ALA A 204 15.00 18.01 0.71
CA ALA A 204 16.10 18.24 1.64
C ALA A 204 17.46 18.06 0.93
N ILE A 205 17.61 17.06 0.06
CA ILE A 205 18.83 16.88 -0.75
C ILE A 205 19.02 18.08 -1.68
N GLU A 206 17.98 18.50 -2.40
CA GLU A 206 18.09 19.65 -3.30
C GLU A 206 18.47 20.93 -2.55
N ASP A 207 17.87 21.20 -1.39
CA ASP A 207 18.16 22.39 -0.58
C ASP A 207 19.59 22.39 -0.02
N GLN A 208 20.14 21.22 0.30
CA GLN A 208 21.51 21.08 0.83
C GLN A 208 22.59 21.01 -0.27
N THR A 209 22.20 20.68 -1.50
CA THR A 209 23.15 20.50 -2.62
C THR A 209 23.04 21.57 -3.69
N GLN A 210 21.94 22.33 -3.71
CA GLN A 210 21.59 23.29 -4.77
C GLN A 210 21.49 22.65 -6.17
N GLN A 211 21.19 21.36 -6.22
CA GLN A 211 20.95 20.59 -7.45
C GLN A 211 19.49 20.12 -7.45
N SER A 212 18.84 20.05 -8.61
CA SER A 212 17.57 19.31 -8.69
C SER A 212 17.80 17.84 -8.38
N PHE A 213 16.77 17.09 -7.97
CA PHE A 213 16.92 15.66 -7.69
C PHE A 213 17.45 14.89 -8.90
N ALA A 214 17.01 15.24 -10.12
CA ALA A 214 17.52 14.66 -11.36
C ALA A 214 19.01 14.95 -11.59
N GLN A 215 19.44 16.20 -11.38
CA GLN A 215 20.85 16.59 -11.48
C GLN A 215 21.72 15.87 -10.44
N PHE A 216 21.23 15.82 -9.18
CA PHE A 216 21.90 15.10 -8.10
C PHE A 216 22.07 13.61 -8.45
N ALA A 217 21.00 12.94 -8.88
CA ALA A 217 21.06 11.53 -9.26
C ALA A 217 22.03 11.30 -10.42
N ALA A 218 21.99 12.14 -11.45
CA ALA A 218 22.89 12.05 -12.60
C ALA A 218 24.37 12.21 -12.19
N ARG A 219 24.67 13.24 -11.38
CA ARG A 219 26.04 13.60 -11.03
C ARG A 219 26.64 12.73 -9.93
N GLU A 220 25.87 12.44 -8.90
CA GLU A 220 26.38 11.84 -7.67
C GLU A 220 26.18 10.32 -7.64
N ILE A 221 25.28 9.78 -8.48
CA ILE A 221 24.97 8.35 -8.52
C ILE A 221 25.24 7.74 -9.90
N PHE A 222 24.65 8.28 -10.97
CA PHE A 222 24.73 7.64 -12.28
C PHE A 222 26.13 7.74 -12.89
N ALA A 223 26.69 8.95 -12.96
CA ALA A 223 28.00 9.16 -13.55
C ALA A 223 29.14 8.37 -12.85
N PRO A 224 29.25 8.35 -11.51
CA PRO A 224 30.29 7.58 -10.82
C PRO A 224 30.17 6.07 -11.03
N LEU A 225 28.95 5.56 -11.23
CA LEU A 225 28.70 4.15 -11.46
C LEU A 225 28.67 3.79 -12.95
N GLY A 226 28.85 4.75 -13.85
CA GLY A 226 28.71 4.56 -15.29
C GLY A 226 27.29 4.18 -15.74
N MET A 227 26.23 4.59 -15.03
CA MET A 227 24.84 4.29 -15.39
C MET A 227 24.34 5.21 -16.52
N THR A 228 24.88 5.04 -17.73
CA THR A 228 24.70 5.97 -18.86
C THR A 228 23.31 5.91 -19.50
N HIS A 229 22.51 4.90 -19.18
CA HIS A 229 21.15 4.74 -19.71
C HIS A 229 20.08 5.05 -18.65
N SER A 230 20.45 5.61 -17.50
CA SER A 230 19.53 5.94 -16.41
C SER A 230 19.13 7.41 -16.40
N LEU A 231 17.86 7.69 -16.10
CA LEU A 231 17.36 9.05 -15.92
C LEU A 231 16.22 9.14 -14.91
N ILE A 232 16.03 10.34 -14.37
CA ILE A 232 14.77 10.72 -13.73
C ILE A 232 13.86 11.26 -14.83
N VAL A 233 12.70 10.62 -15.03
CA VAL A 233 11.71 11.01 -16.03
C VAL A 233 10.92 12.20 -15.50
N GLU A 234 11.40 13.40 -15.83
CA GLU A 234 10.82 14.67 -15.38
C GLU A 234 9.63 15.10 -16.26
N ASP A 235 9.54 14.64 -17.51
CA ASP A 235 8.46 14.99 -18.43
C ASP A 235 7.89 13.81 -19.19
N ALA A 236 6.67 14.03 -19.71
CA ALA A 236 5.89 13.04 -20.41
C ALA A 236 6.22 12.96 -21.92
N ARG A 237 7.37 13.51 -22.36
CA ARG A 237 7.80 13.36 -23.75
C ARG A 237 8.27 11.91 -23.96
N PRO A 238 8.11 11.36 -25.16
CA PRO A 238 8.65 10.06 -25.50
C PRO A 238 10.15 10.00 -25.17
N GLN A 239 10.51 9.02 -24.35
CA GLN A 239 11.89 8.78 -23.98
C GLN A 239 12.43 7.68 -24.90
N ALA A 240 13.61 7.92 -25.49
CA ALA A 240 14.25 6.90 -26.31
C ALA A 240 14.48 5.62 -25.48
N ARG A 241 14.16 4.49 -26.10
CA ARG A 241 14.31 3.14 -25.55
C ARG A 241 13.51 2.85 -24.28
N LEU A 242 12.53 3.68 -23.91
CA LEU A 242 11.63 3.39 -22.80
C LEU A 242 10.59 2.37 -23.26
N ALA A 243 10.58 1.21 -22.61
CA ALA A 243 9.66 0.15 -22.92
C ALA A 243 8.21 0.63 -22.81
N ASP A 244 7.39 0.24 -23.78
CA ASP A 244 5.97 0.51 -23.80
C ASP A 244 5.26 -0.30 -22.72
N GLY A 245 4.13 0.20 -22.24
CA GLY A 245 3.23 -0.60 -21.42
C GLY A 245 1.97 -0.98 -22.17
N ASP A 246 1.62 -2.27 -22.14
CA ASP A 246 0.32 -2.75 -22.55
C ASP A 246 -0.66 -2.81 -21.36
N ALA A 247 -1.94 -2.57 -21.63
CA ALA A 247 -3.04 -2.96 -20.77
C ALA A 247 -3.59 -4.32 -21.23
N PHE A 248 -3.52 -5.34 -20.37
CA PHE A 248 -4.10 -6.66 -20.64
C PHE A 248 -5.48 -6.80 -20.01
N TYR A 249 -6.44 -7.27 -20.82
CA TYR A 249 -7.84 -7.46 -20.45
C TYR A 249 -8.09 -8.92 -19.98
N PRO A 250 -9.15 -9.18 -19.19
CA PRO A 250 -9.47 -10.55 -18.74
C PRO A 250 -9.73 -11.54 -19.89
N ASN A 251 -10.19 -11.04 -21.04
CA ASN A 251 -10.42 -11.84 -22.25
C ASN A 251 -9.13 -12.20 -23.01
N GLY A 252 -7.96 -11.81 -22.47
CA GLY A 252 -6.64 -12.01 -23.07
C GLY A 252 -6.20 -10.91 -24.03
N GLY A 253 -7.13 -10.08 -24.52
CA GLY A 253 -6.80 -8.97 -25.41
C GLY A 253 -5.84 -7.97 -24.75
N LYS A 254 -5.01 -7.31 -25.56
CA LYS A 254 -4.06 -6.29 -25.10
C LYS A 254 -4.22 -4.98 -25.86
N ARG A 255 -3.86 -3.87 -25.23
CA ARG A 255 -3.80 -2.56 -25.87
C ARG A 255 -2.59 -1.77 -25.40
N GLN A 256 -1.86 -1.21 -26.37
CA GLN A 256 -0.78 -0.28 -26.08
C GLN A 256 -1.33 0.93 -25.31
N ILE A 257 -0.64 1.29 -24.24
CA ILE A 257 -0.87 2.54 -23.52
C ILE A 257 0.33 3.43 -23.81
N PRO A 258 0.14 4.49 -24.62
CA PRO A 258 1.21 5.40 -24.96
C PRO A 258 1.88 5.98 -23.71
N ASN A 259 3.20 6.16 -23.76
CA ASN A 259 4.02 6.76 -22.70
C ASN A 259 3.78 8.29 -22.57
N LEU A 260 2.52 8.73 -22.46
CA LEU A 260 2.09 10.14 -22.40
C LEU A 260 2.03 10.72 -20.99
N TRP A 261 2.65 10.04 -20.03
CA TRP A 261 2.63 10.43 -18.63
C TRP A 261 4.01 10.34 -18.02
N ALA A 262 4.28 11.25 -17.10
CA ALA A 262 5.45 11.23 -16.24
C ALA A 262 5.03 11.28 -14.77
N ASN A 263 5.99 11.05 -13.88
CA ASN A 263 5.73 11.35 -12.48
C ASN A 263 5.52 12.86 -12.34
N HIS A 264 4.56 13.24 -11.51
CA HIS A 264 4.40 14.64 -11.19
C HIS A 264 5.65 15.15 -10.46
N PRO A 265 6.11 16.40 -10.70
CA PRO A 265 7.36 16.93 -10.14
C PRO A 265 7.45 16.81 -8.61
N ILE A 266 6.31 16.88 -7.91
CA ILE A 266 6.25 16.67 -6.44
C ILE A 266 6.81 15.31 -5.98
N ASN A 267 6.86 14.30 -6.87
CA ASN A 267 7.16 12.90 -6.55
C ASN A 267 8.39 12.36 -7.32
N GLU A 268 9.22 13.21 -7.90
CA GLU A 268 10.37 12.74 -8.68
C GLU A 268 11.29 11.83 -7.85
N ALA A 269 11.66 12.25 -6.64
CA ALA A 269 12.43 11.45 -5.70
C ALA A 269 11.71 10.19 -5.18
N ALA A 270 10.40 10.11 -5.38
CA ALA A 270 9.57 8.99 -4.96
C ALA A 270 9.37 7.93 -6.05
N GLY A 271 9.41 8.29 -7.33
CA GLY A 271 8.98 7.38 -8.41
C GLY A 271 9.56 7.63 -9.79
N GLY A 272 10.42 8.64 -9.95
CA GLY A 272 10.91 9.19 -11.22
C GLY A 272 11.80 8.30 -12.07
N LEU A 273 12.46 7.28 -11.52
CA LEU A 273 13.53 6.56 -12.18
C LEU A 273 13.05 5.72 -13.37
N ALA A 274 13.75 5.87 -14.49
CA ALA A 274 13.82 4.88 -15.56
C ALA A 274 15.26 4.44 -15.77
N SER A 275 15.49 3.14 -15.91
CA SER A 275 16.83 2.55 -16.01
C SER A 275 16.79 1.20 -16.73
N THR A 276 17.96 0.62 -17.01
CA THR A 276 18.14 -0.64 -17.73
C THR A 276 18.60 -1.76 -16.78
N GLY A 277 18.62 -2.99 -17.26
CA GLY A 277 19.10 -4.13 -16.48
C GLY A 277 20.58 -3.97 -16.10
N GLU A 278 21.41 -3.52 -17.04
CA GLU A 278 22.84 -3.32 -16.81
C GLU A 278 23.11 -2.20 -15.80
N ASP A 279 22.49 -1.04 -15.98
CA ASP A 279 22.68 0.11 -15.09
C ASP A 279 22.25 -0.21 -13.65
N MET A 280 21.13 -0.91 -13.48
CA MET A 280 20.70 -1.36 -12.16
C MET A 280 21.64 -2.41 -11.58
N GLY A 281 22.29 -3.25 -12.40
CA GLY A 281 23.40 -4.11 -11.98
C GLY A 281 24.56 -3.30 -11.40
N ARG A 282 24.97 -2.22 -12.08
CA ARG A 282 26.02 -1.31 -11.58
C ARG A 282 25.61 -0.61 -10.28
N TYR A 283 24.34 -0.20 -10.16
CA TYR A 283 23.78 0.36 -8.94
C TYR A 283 23.87 -0.61 -7.75
N MET A 284 23.45 -1.87 -7.93
CA MET A 284 23.53 -2.90 -6.89
C MET A 284 24.99 -3.15 -6.45
N ILE A 285 25.93 -3.22 -7.40
CA ILE A 285 27.36 -3.38 -7.12
C ILE A 285 27.89 -2.19 -6.31
N GLY A 286 27.58 -0.96 -6.72
CA GLY A 286 27.99 0.25 -6.00
C GLY A 286 27.45 0.32 -4.57
N LEU A 287 26.21 -0.09 -4.33
CA LEU A 287 25.61 -0.20 -2.99
C LEU A 287 26.32 -1.24 -2.11
N MET A 288 26.82 -2.33 -2.69
CA MET A 288 27.51 -3.41 -1.98
C MET A 288 29.04 -3.25 -1.91
N GLY A 289 29.52 -2.00 -2.00
CA GLY A 289 30.93 -1.66 -1.82
C GLY A 289 31.78 -1.73 -3.10
N GLY A 290 31.15 -1.77 -4.28
CA GLY A 290 31.84 -1.75 -5.57
C GLY A 290 32.45 -3.09 -5.98
N GLY A 291 33.14 -3.08 -7.12
CA GLY A 291 33.83 -4.23 -7.72
C GLY A 291 33.95 -4.09 -9.23
N SER A 292 34.96 -4.73 -9.83
CA SER A 292 35.16 -4.80 -11.29
C SER A 292 35.10 -3.45 -12.01
N GLY A 293 35.80 -2.44 -11.47
CA GLY A 293 35.83 -1.09 -12.02
C GLY A 293 34.65 -0.20 -11.62
N ILE A 294 33.65 -0.74 -10.92
CA ILE A 294 32.52 0.03 -10.37
C ILE A 294 32.89 0.44 -8.93
N PRO A 295 32.90 1.73 -8.58
CA PRO A 295 33.27 2.18 -7.24
C PRO A 295 32.18 1.89 -6.21
N ALA A 296 32.57 1.86 -4.93
CA ALA A 296 31.60 1.93 -3.84
C ALA A 296 30.88 3.29 -3.86
N LEU A 297 29.56 3.28 -3.68
CA LEU A 297 28.75 4.50 -3.77
C LEU A 297 28.76 5.34 -2.47
N LEU A 298 28.98 4.67 -1.34
CA LEU A 298 28.91 5.19 0.02
C LEU A 298 30.08 4.66 0.85
N SER A 299 30.53 5.44 1.83
CA SER A 299 31.45 4.96 2.87
C SER A 299 30.72 4.05 3.87
N THR A 300 31.45 3.41 4.79
CA THR A 300 30.85 2.62 5.88
C THR A 300 29.78 3.41 6.64
N SER A 301 30.01 4.70 6.92
CA SER A 301 29.04 5.56 7.61
C SER A 301 27.77 5.76 6.77
N GLY A 302 27.92 6.06 5.49
CA GLY A 302 26.81 6.23 4.56
C GLY A 302 25.97 4.95 4.39
N THR A 303 26.58 3.76 4.44
CA THR A 303 25.83 2.49 4.33
C THR A 303 24.85 2.22 5.48
N ALA A 304 24.90 2.98 6.57
CA ALA A 304 23.92 2.90 7.66
C ALA A 304 22.47 3.10 7.17
N ILE A 305 22.27 3.78 6.04
CA ILE A 305 20.95 3.93 5.38
C ILE A 305 20.32 2.60 4.94
N MET A 306 21.10 1.53 4.79
CA MET A 306 20.61 0.18 4.45
C MET A 306 20.42 -0.73 5.68
N ALA A 307 20.85 -0.30 6.87
CA ALA A 307 20.58 -1.04 8.11
C ALA A 307 19.12 -0.81 8.55
N ARG A 308 18.55 -1.74 9.33
CA ARG A 308 17.21 -1.55 9.88
C ARG A 308 17.22 -0.39 10.90
N GLN A 309 16.56 0.71 10.56
CA GLN A 309 16.44 1.93 11.36
C GLN A 309 15.04 2.08 12.00
N GLY A 310 14.05 1.32 11.52
CA GLY A 310 12.65 1.42 11.97
C GLY A 310 11.78 0.28 11.45
N GLY A 311 10.53 0.25 11.87
CA GLY A 311 9.53 -0.76 11.47
C GLY A 311 8.39 -0.90 12.47
N THR A 312 7.32 -1.62 12.11
CA THR A 312 6.17 -1.80 13.00
C THR A 312 6.39 -2.90 14.05
N HIS A 313 7.03 -4.00 13.65
CA HIS A 313 7.36 -5.12 14.52
C HIS A 313 8.67 -5.80 14.07
N PRO A 314 9.51 -6.36 14.97
CA PRO A 314 10.77 -7.02 14.59
C PRO A 314 10.61 -8.17 13.59
N LEU A 315 9.49 -8.89 13.65
CA LEU A 315 9.17 -10.01 12.75
C LEU A 315 8.47 -9.58 11.45
N THR A 316 8.20 -8.30 11.26
CA THR A 316 7.64 -7.77 10.02
C THR A 316 8.67 -6.89 9.32
N GLN A 317 8.35 -6.46 8.11
CA GLN A 317 9.22 -5.60 7.33
C GLN A 317 9.69 -4.37 8.11
N GLY A 318 11.01 -4.21 8.09
CA GLY A 318 11.70 -3.05 8.60
C GLY A 318 12.06 -2.11 7.48
N TYR A 319 12.61 -0.97 7.89
CA TYR A 319 13.09 0.04 6.97
C TYR A 319 14.44 0.55 7.41
N GLY A 320 15.34 0.73 6.45
CA GLY A 320 16.43 1.68 6.56
C GLY A 320 15.94 3.08 6.23
N VAL A 321 16.79 3.90 5.60
CA VAL A 321 16.38 5.18 5.03
C VAL A 321 15.93 4.92 3.59
N LEU A 322 14.62 4.72 3.41
CA LEU A 322 14.00 4.45 2.11
C LEU A 322 14.43 3.13 1.45
N PHE A 323 14.96 2.20 2.24
CA PHE A 323 15.16 0.79 1.87
C PHE A 323 14.27 -0.09 2.74
N MET A 324 13.70 -1.14 2.16
CA MET A 324 13.03 -2.19 2.93
C MET A 324 14.10 -3.14 3.46
N VAL A 325 14.01 -3.51 4.74
CA VAL A 325 14.98 -4.41 5.38
C VAL A 325 14.25 -5.60 5.97
N ASN A 326 14.56 -6.77 5.44
CA ASN A 326 13.89 -8.04 5.72
C ASN A 326 14.90 -9.15 6.04
N ASP A 327 14.37 -10.31 6.42
CA ASP A 327 15.13 -11.55 6.55
C ASP A 327 14.54 -12.62 5.63
N TRP A 328 15.40 -13.46 5.06
CA TRP A 328 15.01 -14.67 4.35
C TRP A 328 15.95 -15.82 4.70
N ASN A 329 15.44 -16.80 5.45
CA ASN A 329 16.22 -17.96 5.91
C ASN A 329 17.51 -17.55 6.65
N GLY A 330 17.46 -16.50 7.48
CA GLY A 330 18.62 -15.97 8.21
C GLY A 330 19.54 -15.07 7.37
N ASN A 331 19.14 -14.74 6.14
CA ASN A 331 19.85 -13.79 5.30
C ASN A 331 19.21 -12.41 5.40
N ARG A 332 20.01 -11.41 5.75
CA ARG A 332 19.59 -10.01 5.66
C ARG A 332 19.35 -9.62 4.20
N LEU A 333 18.13 -9.15 3.95
CA LEU A 333 17.71 -8.60 2.67
C LEU A 333 17.57 -7.08 2.77
N VAL A 334 18.14 -6.37 1.80
CA VAL A 334 17.92 -4.93 1.60
C VAL A 334 17.27 -4.75 0.24
N GLU A 335 16.04 -4.25 0.23
CA GLU A 335 15.14 -4.41 -0.91
C GLU A 335 14.38 -3.12 -1.22
N HIS A 336 13.83 -3.05 -2.43
CA HIS A 336 12.72 -2.16 -2.71
C HIS A 336 11.90 -2.67 -3.90
N GLY A 337 10.58 -2.65 -3.78
CA GLY A 337 9.65 -2.87 -4.89
C GLY A 337 9.19 -1.55 -5.51
N GLY A 338 8.82 -1.56 -6.78
CA GLY A 338 8.37 -0.38 -7.50
C GLY A 338 7.23 -0.73 -8.44
N ARG A 339 6.19 0.10 -8.45
CA ARG A 339 5.12 -0.02 -9.42
C ARG A 339 4.72 1.38 -9.88
N THR A 340 4.56 1.53 -11.18
CA THR A 340 4.11 2.76 -11.81
C THR A 340 3.39 2.41 -13.11
N LEU A 341 3.05 3.42 -13.91
CA LEU A 341 2.28 3.29 -15.15
C LEU A 341 2.81 2.16 -16.04
N GLY A 342 2.06 1.06 -16.12
CA GLY A 342 2.37 -0.07 -16.99
C GLY A 342 3.54 -0.94 -16.55
N ALA A 343 4.25 -0.61 -15.47
CA ALA A 343 5.51 -1.25 -15.13
C ALA A 343 5.62 -1.59 -13.64
N SER A 344 6.22 -2.74 -13.37
CA SER A 344 6.56 -3.23 -12.04
C SER A 344 8.03 -3.62 -12.02
N ALA A 345 8.74 -3.30 -10.94
CA ALA A 345 10.14 -3.62 -10.75
C ALA A 345 10.43 -4.01 -9.30
N TYR A 346 11.45 -4.83 -9.11
CA TYR A 346 11.87 -5.30 -7.80
C TYR A 346 13.39 -5.40 -7.76
N MET A 347 13.98 -4.97 -6.64
CA MET A 347 15.40 -5.05 -6.36
C MET A 347 15.60 -5.67 -4.98
N SER A 348 16.52 -6.61 -4.87
CA SER A 348 16.94 -7.24 -3.62
C SER A 348 18.45 -7.36 -3.56
N LEU A 349 19.01 -7.02 -2.41
CA LEU A 349 20.43 -7.13 -2.10
C LEU A 349 20.59 -8.08 -0.92
N LEU A 350 21.63 -8.89 -1.00
CA LEU A 350 22.20 -9.73 0.05
C LEU A 350 23.60 -9.21 0.36
N PRO A 351 23.74 -8.10 1.11
CA PRO A 351 25.04 -7.44 1.29
C PRO A 351 26.10 -8.39 1.84
N ASP A 352 25.71 -9.26 2.77
CA ASP A 352 26.60 -10.21 3.46
C ASP A 352 27.09 -11.34 2.53
N ARG A 353 26.42 -11.53 1.39
CA ARG A 353 26.79 -12.48 0.33
C ARG A 353 27.25 -11.77 -0.95
N ARG A 354 27.38 -10.44 -0.94
CA ARG A 354 27.71 -9.59 -2.11
C ARG A 354 26.91 -9.95 -3.37
N THR A 355 25.65 -10.35 -3.17
CA THR A 355 24.76 -10.85 -4.23
C THR A 355 23.53 -9.96 -4.33
N GLY A 356 23.01 -9.74 -5.53
CA GLY A 356 21.80 -8.94 -5.73
C GLY A 356 21.03 -9.37 -6.96
N ILE A 357 19.72 -9.16 -6.94
CA ILE A 357 18.82 -9.44 -8.05
C ILE A 357 17.94 -8.22 -8.32
N PHE A 358 17.82 -7.89 -9.60
CA PHE A 358 16.94 -6.87 -10.11
C PHE A 358 16.05 -7.46 -11.20
N VAL A 359 14.77 -7.15 -11.16
CA VAL A 359 13.80 -7.54 -12.17
C VAL A 359 12.90 -6.36 -12.49
N ALA A 360 12.66 -6.09 -13.77
CA ALA A 360 11.63 -5.15 -14.20
C ALA A 360 10.76 -5.78 -15.29
N VAL A 361 9.47 -5.46 -15.26
CA VAL A 361 8.46 -5.99 -16.18
C VAL A 361 7.53 -4.86 -16.62
N THR A 362 7.18 -4.83 -17.90
CA THR A 362 6.16 -3.94 -18.45
C THR A 362 4.98 -4.73 -19.03
N GLY A 363 3.80 -4.12 -19.01
CA GLY A 363 2.51 -4.75 -19.35
C GLY A 363 1.45 -4.70 -18.25
N ASP A 364 1.59 -3.88 -17.20
CA ASP A 364 0.67 -3.82 -16.04
C ASP A 364 -0.14 -2.52 -15.94
N TYR A 365 -0.80 -2.08 -17.02
CA TYR A 365 -1.75 -0.96 -16.90
C TYR A 365 -3.09 -1.36 -16.28
N GLY A 366 -3.41 -2.67 -16.23
CA GLY A 366 -4.69 -3.19 -15.72
C GLY A 366 -4.90 -3.03 -14.21
N GLN A 367 -3.82 -2.92 -13.42
CA GLN A 367 -3.89 -2.74 -11.95
C GLN A 367 -3.42 -1.35 -11.48
N ALA A 368 -2.67 -0.62 -12.32
CA ALA A 368 -2.04 0.66 -11.93
C ALA A 368 -3.01 1.85 -11.89
N LEU A 369 -4.20 1.73 -12.48
CA LEU A 369 -5.18 2.82 -12.55
C LEU A 369 -6.55 2.33 -12.06
N PRO A 370 -6.92 2.56 -10.78
CA PRO A 370 -8.31 2.47 -10.35
C PRO A 370 -9.10 3.52 -11.14
N GLY A 371 -9.76 3.10 -12.21
CA GLY A 371 -10.45 3.99 -13.14
C GLY A 371 -10.02 3.87 -14.61
N ALA A 372 -9.65 2.68 -15.09
CA ALA A 372 -9.48 2.45 -16.53
C ALA A 372 -10.72 2.89 -17.37
N GLY A 373 -11.93 2.89 -16.79
CA GLY A 373 -13.12 3.48 -17.41
C GLY A 373 -13.15 5.03 -17.42
N LEU A 374 -12.42 5.69 -16.51
CA LEU A 374 -12.33 7.16 -16.40
C LEU A 374 -11.38 7.79 -17.43
N LEU A 375 -10.54 6.98 -18.08
CA LEU A 375 -9.58 7.42 -19.11
C LEU A 375 -10.14 7.37 -20.53
N GLY A 376 -11.45 7.11 -20.70
CA GLY A 376 -12.09 7.02 -22.02
C GLY A 376 -11.49 5.92 -22.88
N LEU A 377 -10.99 4.84 -22.26
CA LEU A 377 -10.41 3.72 -23.00
C LEU A 377 -11.56 3.04 -23.79
N PRO A 378 -11.51 2.98 -25.15
CA PRO A 378 -12.54 2.30 -25.94
C PRO A 378 -12.67 0.83 -25.59
N ASP A 379 -13.73 0.19 -26.11
CA ASP A 379 -14.11 -1.21 -25.90
C ASP A 379 -12.93 -2.18 -25.88
N ALA A 380 -13.07 -3.26 -25.10
CA ALA A 380 -12.03 -4.28 -24.97
C ALA A 380 -11.65 -4.82 -26.37
N PRO A 381 -10.35 -4.88 -26.71
CA PRO A 381 -9.90 -5.41 -27.99
C PRO A 381 -10.27 -6.89 -28.13
N ALA A 382 -10.17 -7.40 -29.35
CA ALA A 382 -10.45 -8.80 -29.67
C ALA A 382 -9.72 -9.75 -28.70
N PRO A 383 -10.39 -10.82 -28.24
CA PRO A 383 -9.81 -11.74 -27.27
C PRO A 383 -8.60 -12.47 -27.87
N ASP A 384 -7.51 -12.54 -27.10
CA ASP A 384 -6.38 -13.41 -27.40
C ASP A 384 -6.49 -14.67 -26.52
N LYS A 385 -6.88 -15.79 -27.14
CA LYS A 385 -7.04 -17.08 -26.45
C LYS A 385 -5.73 -17.58 -25.84
N ALA A 386 -4.57 -17.25 -26.41
CA ALA A 386 -3.27 -17.67 -25.87
C ALA A 386 -2.92 -16.95 -24.55
N MET A 387 -3.56 -15.80 -24.30
CA MET A 387 -3.38 -15.00 -23.09
C MET A 387 -4.51 -15.17 -22.07
N GLN A 388 -5.55 -15.93 -22.40
CA GLN A 388 -6.63 -16.27 -21.47
C GLN A 388 -6.09 -17.15 -20.33
N GLY A 389 -6.45 -16.81 -19.09
CA GLY A 389 -6.00 -17.53 -17.88
C GLY A 389 -4.60 -17.17 -17.39
N LYS A 390 -3.78 -16.45 -18.17
CA LYS A 390 -2.48 -15.94 -17.71
C LYS A 390 -2.65 -14.75 -16.77
N THR A 391 -1.75 -14.62 -15.80
CA THR A 391 -1.78 -13.55 -14.79
C THR A 391 -0.70 -12.51 -15.02
N LEU A 392 -0.88 -11.29 -14.54
CA LEU A 392 0.22 -10.33 -14.48
C LEU A 392 1.20 -10.77 -13.40
N PRO A 393 2.52 -10.70 -13.64
CA PRO A 393 3.50 -11.03 -12.61
C PRO A 393 3.45 -9.97 -11.50
N GLY A 394 2.97 -10.37 -10.32
CA GLY A 394 2.98 -9.50 -9.14
C GLY A 394 4.39 -9.36 -8.56
N LEU A 395 4.70 -8.23 -7.93
CA LEU A 395 6.00 -7.99 -7.26
C LEU A 395 6.38 -9.12 -6.30
N SER A 396 5.43 -9.64 -5.52
CA SER A 396 5.67 -10.75 -4.59
C SER A 396 6.07 -12.05 -5.31
N GLN A 397 5.49 -12.33 -6.49
CA GLN A 397 5.81 -13.51 -7.28
C GLN A 397 7.21 -13.40 -7.90
N ILE A 398 7.52 -12.24 -8.49
CA ILE A 398 8.85 -11.95 -9.04
C ILE A 398 9.93 -12.09 -7.95
N ARG A 399 9.66 -11.52 -6.78
CA ARG A 399 10.51 -11.63 -5.60
C ARG A 399 10.73 -13.10 -5.19
N ALA A 400 9.65 -13.87 -5.07
CA ALA A 400 9.73 -15.26 -4.66
C ALA A 400 10.54 -16.11 -5.65
N ILE A 401 10.29 -15.99 -6.96
CA ILE A 401 11.04 -16.73 -8.00
C ILE A 401 12.55 -16.49 -7.85
N GLY A 402 12.96 -15.23 -7.70
CA GLY A 402 14.36 -14.88 -7.56
C GLY A 402 15.00 -15.37 -6.25
N LEU A 403 14.34 -15.14 -5.12
CA LEU A 403 14.88 -15.50 -3.80
C LEU A 403 14.86 -17.01 -3.53
N GLU A 404 13.82 -17.72 -3.96
CA GLU A 404 13.75 -19.18 -3.81
C GLU A 404 14.83 -19.88 -4.64
N ALA A 405 15.12 -19.36 -5.84
CA ALA A 405 16.20 -19.89 -6.66
C ALA A 405 17.60 -19.62 -6.07
N LEU A 406 17.78 -18.56 -5.26
CA LEU A 406 19.06 -18.18 -4.64
C LEU A 406 19.30 -18.76 -3.23
N LEU A 407 18.25 -18.83 -2.39
CA LEU A 407 18.35 -19.00 -0.93
C LEU A 407 17.43 -20.10 -0.37
N ASP A 408 16.94 -20.99 -1.24
CA ASP A 408 15.84 -21.92 -0.98
C ASP A 408 14.52 -21.23 -0.64
N ARG A 409 13.48 -22.06 -0.61
CA ARG A 409 12.15 -21.70 -0.15
C ARG A 409 12.17 -21.06 1.24
N TYR A 410 11.38 -20.00 1.43
CA TYR A 410 11.26 -19.34 2.73
C TYR A 410 10.78 -20.29 3.82
N ARG A 411 11.43 -20.21 4.98
CA ARG A 411 11.09 -20.93 6.20
C ARG A 411 10.77 -19.93 7.29
N LEU A 412 9.80 -20.27 8.14
CA LEU A 412 9.45 -19.43 9.28
C LEU A 412 10.69 -19.26 10.20
N PRO A 413 11.10 -18.02 10.52
CA PRO A 413 12.32 -17.76 11.30
C PRO A 413 12.18 -18.07 12.80
N ILE A 414 11.05 -18.65 13.22
CA ILE A 414 10.74 -18.96 14.62
C ILE A 414 10.23 -20.39 14.68
N ALA A 415 10.71 -21.16 15.64
CA ALA A 415 10.15 -22.47 15.94
C ALA A 415 8.67 -22.29 16.36
N PRO A 416 7.71 -22.92 15.65
CA PRO A 416 6.30 -22.83 16.03
C PRO A 416 6.12 -23.34 17.46
N LYS A 417 5.59 -22.49 18.33
CA LYS A 417 5.13 -22.88 19.66
C LYS A 417 3.62 -22.62 19.72
N PRO A 418 2.79 -23.65 19.46
CA PRO A 418 1.35 -23.50 19.55
C PRO A 418 1.00 -23.04 20.97
N THR A 419 0.50 -21.82 21.09
CA THR A 419 -0.06 -21.30 22.32
C THR A 419 -1.58 -21.37 22.23
N ALA A 420 -2.24 -21.74 23.32
CA ALA A 420 -3.68 -21.58 23.41
C ALA A 420 -4.02 -20.08 23.32
N PHE A 421 -4.95 -19.72 22.45
CA PHE A 421 -5.47 -18.35 22.34
C PHE A 421 -6.98 -18.37 22.14
N ASN A 422 -7.61 -17.25 22.48
CA ASN A 422 -9.02 -17.02 22.16
C ASN A 422 -9.12 -16.36 20.76
N PRO A 423 -9.64 -17.04 19.73
CA PRO A 423 -9.74 -16.46 18.39
C PRO A 423 -10.64 -15.21 18.34
N ALA A 424 -11.59 -15.08 19.28
CA ALA A 424 -12.46 -13.91 19.38
C ALA A 424 -11.69 -12.61 19.69
N ASP A 425 -10.53 -12.68 20.35
CA ASP A 425 -9.70 -11.51 20.65
C ASP A 425 -9.18 -10.84 19.37
N TYR A 426 -8.96 -11.62 18.31
CA TYR A 426 -8.37 -11.20 17.04
C TYR A 426 -9.43 -10.98 15.95
N ALA A 427 -10.59 -11.63 16.06
CA ALA A 427 -11.68 -11.46 15.10
C ALA A 427 -12.13 -9.98 15.03
N GLY A 428 -12.47 -9.54 13.83
CA GLY A 428 -12.92 -8.17 13.58
C GLY A 428 -12.50 -7.62 12.23
N GLN A 429 -12.88 -6.37 11.97
CA GLN A 429 -12.39 -5.62 10.82
C GLN A 429 -11.20 -4.76 11.20
N TYR A 430 -10.25 -4.65 10.28
CA TYR A 430 -9.03 -3.88 10.44
C TYR A 430 -8.88 -2.94 9.25
N VAL A 431 -8.71 -1.65 9.52
CA VAL A 431 -8.65 -0.61 8.50
C VAL A 431 -7.22 -0.13 8.36
N GLY A 432 -6.72 -0.09 7.12
CA GLY A 432 -5.36 0.39 6.85
C GLY A 432 -5.22 1.86 7.24
N GLN A 433 -4.18 2.20 7.99
CA GLN A 433 -3.89 3.57 8.43
C GLN A 433 -3.12 4.39 7.38
N ARG A 434 -3.16 3.98 6.10
CA ARG A 434 -2.35 4.58 5.02
C ARG A 434 -2.90 5.89 4.49
N ARG A 435 -4.22 6.04 4.38
CA ARG A 435 -4.87 7.18 3.73
C ARG A 435 -5.93 7.80 4.63
N SER A 436 -6.05 9.12 4.60
CA SER A 436 -7.20 9.80 5.22
C SER A 436 -8.43 9.54 4.37
N ILE A 437 -9.47 8.92 4.93
CA ILE A 437 -10.78 8.84 4.31
C ILE A 437 -11.53 10.11 4.67
N ARG A 438 -11.56 11.09 3.75
CA ARG A 438 -12.21 12.40 3.95
C ARG A 438 -13.56 12.50 3.25
N SER A 439 -13.96 11.50 2.46
CA SER A 439 -15.21 11.55 1.68
C SER A 439 -15.79 10.18 1.31
N VAL A 440 -17.09 10.15 1.00
CA VAL A 440 -17.85 8.95 0.62
C VAL A 440 -17.31 8.28 -0.64
N THR A 441 -16.71 9.01 -1.57
CA THR A 441 -16.16 8.38 -2.78
C THR A 441 -14.71 7.96 -2.62
N GLN A 442 -13.96 8.54 -1.67
CA GLN A 442 -12.71 7.95 -1.22
C GLN A 442 -12.94 6.56 -0.62
N ILE A 443 -14.06 6.34 0.10
CA ILE A 443 -14.49 5.00 0.55
C ILE A 443 -14.60 4.03 -0.63
N PHE A 444 -15.34 4.38 -1.69
CA PHE A 444 -15.55 3.48 -2.84
C PHE A 444 -14.27 3.21 -3.65
N SER A 445 -13.36 4.18 -3.73
CA SER A 445 -12.13 4.05 -4.50
C SER A 445 -10.97 3.38 -3.74
N ASP A 446 -10.92 3.49 -2.41
CA ASP A 446 -9.93 2.78 -1.58
C ASP A 446 -10.33 1.32 -1.25
N THR A 447 -11.59 0.93 -1.54
CA THR A 447 -12.08 -0.45 -1.39
C THR A 447 -11.23 -1.48 -2.19
N PHE A 448 -10.49 -1.05 -3.22
CA PHE A 448 -9.69 -1.93 -4.07
C PHE A 448 -8.17 -1.91 -3.81
N LEU A 449 -7.64 -0.98 -3.00
CA LEU A 449 -6.18 -0.80 -2.81
C LEU A 449 -5.75 -0.64 -1.33
N GLY A 450 -6.65 -0.85 -0.38
CA GLY A 450 -6.38 -0.79 1.06
C GLY A 450 -7.62 -0.97 1.92
N GLY A 451 -8.63 -1.70 1.40
CA GLY A 451 -9.92 -1.89 2.05
C GLY A 451 -9.81 -2.60 3.40
N PRO A 452 -10.90 -2.58 4.20
CA PRO A 452 -10.90 -3.23 5.50
C PRO A 452 -10.60 -4.72 5.35
N LEU A 453 -9.59 -5.19 6.07
CA LEU A 453 -9.29 -6.61 6.21
C LEU A 453 -10.20 -7.20 7.27
N THR A 454 -10.78 -8.37 7.00
CA THR A 454 -11.64 -9.07 7.96
C THR A 454 -10.94 -10.31 8.47
N ILE A 455 -10.72 -10.36 9.79
CA ILE A 455 -10.29 -11.55 10.50
C ILE A 455 -11.54 -12.26 11.05
N SER A 456 -11.72 -13.52 10.66
CA SER A 456 -12.84 -14.37 11.07
C SER A 456 -12.37 -15.56 11.90
N LEU A 457 -13.30 -16.17 12.62
CA LEU A 457 -13.03 -17.40 13.37
C LEU A 457 -12.77 -18.56 12.38
N GLY A 458 -11.70 -19.31 12.62
CA GLY A 458 -11.37 -20.52 11.87
C GLY A 458 -11.74 -21.78 12.63
N LYS A 459 -11.10 -22.90 12.27
CA LYS A 459 -11.10 -24.12 13.08
C LYS A 459 -10.43 -23.87 14.44
N PRO A 460 -10.61 -24.74 15.44
CA PRO A 460 -9.88 -24.61 16.70
C PRO A 460 -8.37 -24.41 16.48
N GLY A 461 -7.81 -23.35 17.05
CA GLY A 461 -6.40 -22.97 16.87
C GLY A 461 -6.08 -22.12 15.63
N GLU A 462 -7.08 -21.70 14.86
CA GLU A 462 -6.91 -20.92 13.63
C GLU A 462 -7.78 -19.65 13.59
N ILE A 463 -7.26 -18.62 12.93
CA ILE A 463 -8.03 -17.46 12.46
C ILE A 463 -7.95 -17.39 10.94
N LEU A 464 -8.95 -16.77 10.31
CA LEU A 464 -9.01 -16.64 8.86
C LEU A 464 -8.83 -15.19 8.45
N LEU A 465 -7.92 -14.92 7.51
CA LEU A 465 -7.92 -13.68 6.74
C LEU A 465 -8.53 -13.99 5.37
N GLY A 466 -9.76 -13.54 5.14
CA GLY A 466 -10.54 -14.00 4.00
C GLY A 466 -10.84 -15.50 4.08
N ARG A 467 -10.28 -16.30 3.16
CA ARG A 467 -10.37 -17.77 3.17
C ARG A 467 -9.08 -18.45 3.65
N THR A 468 -8.06 -17.67 3.98
CA THR A 468 -6.73 -18.16 4.27
C THR A 468 -6.57 -18.42 5.77
N PRO A 469 -6.27 -19.66 6.19
CA PRO A 469 -6.09 -19.98 7.60
C PRO A 469 -4.71 -19.57 8.11
N PHE A 470 -4.68 -19.02 9.31
CA PHE A 470 -3.47 -18.63 10.03
C PHE A 470 -3.45 -19.29 11.40
N ARG A 471 -2.32 -19.91 11.75
CA ARG A 471 -2.09 -20.58 13.03
C ARG A 471 -1.21 -19.73 13.91
N GLN A 472 -1.49 -19.70 15.20
CA GLN A 472 -0.63 -19.00 16.14
C GLN A 472 0.66 -19.80 16.36
N VAL A 473 1.80 -19.14 16.16
CA VAL A 473 3.15 -19.73 16.29
C VAL A 473 3.94 -19.12 17.44
N ALA A 474 3.52 -17.96 17.91
CA ALA A 474 3.92 -17.34 19.17
C ALA A 474 2.81 -16.37 19.62
N LYS A 475 2.87 -15.86 20.85
CA LYS A 475 1.88 -14.88 21.35
C LYS A 475 1.74 -13.71 20.37
N ASP A 476 0.51 -13.46 19.92
CA ASP A 476 0.15 -12.41 18.96
C ASP A 476 0.83 -12.53 17.57
N VAL A 477 1.49 -13.64 17.27
CA VAL A 477 2.16 -13.93 15.98
C VAL A 477 1.54 -15.15 15.33
N PHE A 478 1.09 -14.96 14.10
CA PHE A 478 0.40 -15.95 13.31
C PHE A 478 1.13 -16.22 12.01
N TRP A 479 1.08 -17.46 11.57
CA TRP A 479 1.73 -17.90 10.35
C TRP A 479 0.81 -18.76 9.49
N HIS A 480 0.99 -18.65 8.18
CA HIS A 480 0.39 -19.50 7.17
C HIS A 480 1.50 -20.11 6.32
N ASP A 481 1.40 -21.40 6.01
CA ASP A 481 2.33 -22.05 5.08
C ASP A 481 2.02 -21.66 3.62
N PRO A 482 2.88 -20.87 2.95
CA PRO A 482 2.66 -20.50 1.55
C PRO A 482 2.48 -21.69 0.60
N ALA A 483 2.90 -22.92 0.97
CA ALA A 483 2.68 -24.13 0.19
C ALA A 483 1.20 -24.48 0.02
N LEU A 484 0.39 -24.05 0.96
CA LEU A 484 -1.04 -24.35 1.00
C LEU A 484 -1.85 -23.36 0.16
N THR A 485 -1.25 -22.28 -0.36
CA THR A 485 -1.93 -21.30 -1.24
C THR A 485 -0.99 -20.70 -2.29
N LEU A 486 -0.75 -21.40 -3.41
CA LEU A 486 0.10 -20.93 -4.51
C LEU A 486 -0.54 -19.85 -5.42
N ASP A 487 -1.86 -19.66 -5.37
CA ASP A 487 -2.61 -18.78 -6.28
C ASP A 487 -2.98 -17.41 -5.67
N ARG A 488 -2.10 -16.83 -4.83
CA ARG A 488 -2.43 -15.54 -4.20
C ARG A 488 -2.37 -14.38 -5.21
N PRO A 489 -3.42 -13.52 -5.26
CA PRO A 489 -3.26 -12.17 -5.79
C PRO A 489 -2.12 -11.48 -5.04
N SER A 490 -1.26 -10.75 -5.74
CA SER A 490 -0.07 -10.05 -5.22
C SER A 490 -0.20 -9.50 -3.78
N GLY A 491 0.79 -9.74 -2.92
CA GLY A 491 0.98 -8.97 -1.67
C GLY A 491 0.56 -9.62 -0.35
N TRP A 492 0.16 -10.89 -0.34
CA TRP A 492 -0.30 -11.54 0.90
C TRP A 492 0.85 -12.21 1.64
N SER A 493 1.09 -11.72 2.86
CA SER A 493 2.14 -12.17 3.77
C SER A 493 1.91 -13.56 4.36
N ASP A 494 3.00 -14.23 4.71
CA ASP A 494 3.00 -15.50 5.45
C ASP A 494 2.96 -15.29 6.97
N ILE A 495 3.40 -14.13 7.46
CA ILE A 495 3.37 -13.76 8.88
C ILE A 495 2.35 -12.63 9.11
N MET A 496 1.57 -12.76 10.16
CA MET A 496 0.67 -11.74 10.66
C MET A 496 0.96 -11.51 12.14
N VAL A 497 1.16 -10.25 12.52
CA VAL A 497 1.46 -9.86 13.90
C VAL A 497 0.40 -8.88 14.39
N PHE A 498 -0.09 -9.12 15.59
CA PHE A 498 -0.99 -8.22 16.30
C PHE A 498 -0.23 -7.46 17.38
N ARG A 499 -0.60 -6.20 17.62
CA ARG A 499 -0.13 -5.44 18.77
C ARG A 499 -1.28 -5.14 19.69
N ARG A 500 -0.98 -5.03 20.98
CA ARG A 500 -1.93 -4.70 22.03
C ARG A 500 -1.75 -3.27 22.50
N ASP A 501 -2.81 -2.68 23.02
CA ASP A 501 -2.76 -1.41 23.74
C ASP A 501 -2.31 -1.60 25.20
N ALA A 502 -2.25 -0.50 25.97
CA ALA A 502 -1.87 -0.52 27.38
C ALA A 502 -2.84 -1.33 28.27
N ARG A 503 -4.05 -1.62 27.80
CA ARG A 503 -5.06 -2.42 28.50
C ARG A 503 -5.02 -3.90 28.10
N GLY A 504 -4.11 -4.28 27.20
CA GLY A 504 -3.97 -5.64 26.70
C GLY A 504 -4.95 -6.02 25.58
N ALA A 505 -5.75 -5.08 25.06
CA ALA A 505 -6.65 -5.35 23.94
C ALA A 505 -5.89 -5.27 22.61
N VAL A 506 -6.24 -6.13 21.65
CA VAL A 506 -5.67 -6.05 20.29
C VAL A 506 -6.07 -4.71 19.65
N LYS A 507 -5.07 -3.88 19.36
CA LYS A 507 -5.27 -2.53 18.80
C LYS A 507 -5.11 -2.48 17.29
N ASP A 508 -4.16 -3.23 16.75
CA ASP A 508 -3.79 -3.19 15.34
C ASP A 508 -3.05 -4.47 14.93
N MET A 509 -2.87 -4.62 13.63
CA MET A 509 -2.11 -5.70 13.02
C MET A 509 -1.21 -5.22 11.89
N SER A 510 -0.20 -6.03 11.59
CA SER A 510 0.71 -5.84 10.47
C SER A 510 1.05 -7.18 9.82
N LEU A 511 1.30 -7.12 8.52
CA LEU A 511 1.70 -8.27 7.72
C LEU A 511 3.18 -8.10 7.32
N LEU A 512 3.91 -9.21 7.14
CA LEU A 512 5.34 -9.24 6.83
C LEU A 512 5.72 -8.29 5.71
N TYR A 513 5.01 -8.33 4.58
CA TYR A 513 5.36 -7.61 3.36
C TYR A 513 4.39 -6.46 3.03
N THR A 514 3.74 -5.89 4.05
CA THR A 514 2.87 -4.73 3.84
C THR A 514 3.49 -3.47 4.38
N ASP A 515 3.29 -2.39 3.64
CA ASP A 515 3.73 -1.05 3.93
C ASP A 515 2.70 -0.25 4.75
N VAL A 516 1.75 -0.97 5.39
CA VAL A 516 0.58 -0.42 6.09
C VAL A 516 0.39 -1.13 7.43
N VAL A 517 0.06 -0.33 8.46
CA VAL A 517 -0.50 -0.82 9.72
C VAL A 517 -2.02 -0.81 9.64
N PHE A 518 -2.67 -1.89 10.05
CA PHE A 518 -4.12 -1.99 10.03
C PHE A 518 -4.67 -1.89 11.44
N ALA A 519 -5.31 -0.77 11.78
CA ALA A 519 -5.94 -0.57 13.08
C ALA A 519 -7.23 -1.37 13.18
N LYS A 520 -7.49 -1.98 14.33
CA LYS A 520 -8.75 -2.67 14.60
C LYS A 520 -9.88 -1.63 14.62
N ALA A 521 -10.89 -1.82 13.78
CA ALA A 521 -12.02 -0.92 13.72
C ALA A 521 -12.80 -0.96 15.04
N ALA A 522 -12.99 0.20 15.67
CA ALA A 522 -13.85 0.34 16.83
C ALA A 522 -15.32 0.46 16.38
N GLY A 523 -16.17 -0.48 16.78
CA GLY A 523 -17.62 -0.36 16.62
C GLY A 523 -18.20 -0.77 15.25
N PRO A 524 -19.51 -0.57 15.03
CA PRO A 524 -20.32 -1.43 14.16
C PRO A 524 -20.47 -0.88 12.74
N ILE A 525 -19.98 0.33 12.48
CA ILE A 525 -20.17 1.07 11.23
C ILE A 525 -18.90 0.95 10.41
N THR A 526 -18.98 0.19 9.33
CA THR A 526 -17.84 -0.02 8.44
C THR A 526 -18.20 0.49 7.04
N PRO A 527 -17.23 0.89 6.20
CA PRO A 527 -17.49 1.38 4.86
C PRO A 527 -18.31 0.38 4.00
N ALA A 528 -18.08 -0.92 4.20
CA ALA A 528 -18.87 -1.99 3.60
C ALA A 528 -20.33 -1.95 4.07
N ARG A 529 -20.59 -1.78 5.38
CA ARG A 529 -21.95 -1.66 5.93
C ARG A 529 -22.66 -0.38 5.45
N ALA A 530 -21.92 0.71 5.27
CA ALA A 530 -22.43 1.95 4.68
C ALA A 530 -22.83 1.79 3.20
N SER A 531 -22.04 1.06 2.41
CA SER A 531 -22.36 0.77 1.01
C SER A 531 -23.61 -0.12 0.84
N THR A 532 -23.78 -1.10 1.73
CA THR A 532 -24.98 -1.93 1.79
C THR A 532 -26.22 -1.09 2.12
N ALA A 533 -26.11 -0.16 3.06
CA ALA A 533 -27.21 0.76 3.39
C ALA A 533 -27.63 1.65 2.19
N LEU A 534 -26.68 2.08 1.35
CA LEU A 534 -26.97 2.87 0.14
C LEU A 534 -27.70 2.05 -0.94
N VAL A 535 -27.29 0.80 -1.17
CA VAL A 535 -27.96 -0.11 -2.13
C VAL A 535 -29.39 -0.39 -1.69
N TRP A 536 -29.62 -0.65 -0.40
CA TRP A 536 -30.98 -0.88 0.10
C TRP A 536 -31.81 0.40 0.15
N GLY A 537 -31.20 1.55 0.42
CA GLY A 537 -31.85 2.86 0.25
C GLY A 537 -32.34 3.06 -1.19
N ALA A 538 -31.54 2.70 -2.20
CA ALA A 538 -31.93 2.75 -3.60
C ALA A 538 -33.07 1.77 -3.96
N VAL A 539 -33.08 0.57 -3.36
CA VAL A 539 -34.18 -0.40 -3.52
C VAL A 539 -35.49 0.13 -2.91
N ILE A 540 -35.43 0.80 -1.76
CA ILE A 540 -36.60 1.46 -1.15
C ILE A 540 -37.09 2.64 -2.01
N LEU A 541 -36.18 3.43 -2.58
CA LEU A 541 -36.49 4.49 -3.55
C LEU A 541 -37.20 3.95 -4.80
N LEU A 542 -36.65 2.90 -5.42
CA LEU A 542 -37.20 2.26 -6.61
C LEU A 542 -38.57 1.61 -6.34
N THR A 543 -38.73 0.95 -5.20
CA THR A 543 -40.03 0.36 -4.81
C THR A 543 -41.06 1.44 -4.46
N GLY A 544 -40.67 2.51 -3.78
CA GLY A 544 -41.57 3.64 -3.54
C GLY A 544 -42.08 4.31 -4.81
N LEU A 545 -41.29 4.37 -5.89
CA LEU A 545 -41.75 4.84 -7.20
C LEU A 545 -42.79 3.91 -7.85
N LEU A 546 -42.67 2.59 -7.64
CA LEU A 546 -43.66 1.61 -8.10
C LEU A 546 -45.00 1.73 -7.35
N SER A 547 -45.06 2.43 -6.20
CA SER A 547 -46.29 2.67 -5.43
C SER A 547 -47.39 3.40 -6.23
N PHE A 548 -47.00 4.20 -7.24
CA PHE A 548 -47.92 4.94 -8.10
C PHE A 548 -48.74 4.05 -9.05
N LEU A 549 -48.26 2.84 -9.38
CA LEU A 549 -48.90 1.98 -10.38
C LEU A 549 -50.19 1.31 -9.89
N TRP A 550 -50.49 1.36 -8.58
CA TRP A 550 -51.56 0.55 -7.96
C TRP A 550 -52.36 1.30 -6.89
N ALA A 551 -52.06 2.57 -6.63
CA ALA A 551 -52.79 3.40 -5.67
C ALA A 551 -54.10 3.97 -6.24
N ARG A 552 -55.25 3.37 -5.89
CA ARG A 552 -56.58 4.01 -6.07
C ARG A 552 -57.49 3.82 -4.85
N GLY A 553 -58.42 4.76 -4.69
CA GLY A 553 -59.23 5.00 -3.48
C GLY A 553 -58.84 6.31 -2.79
N SER A 554 -59.72 6.90 -1.97
CA SER A 554 -59.51 8.23 -1.35
C SER A 554 -58.21 8.31 -0.53
N ARG A 555 -57.79 7.22 0.10
CA ARG A 555 -56.54 7.13 0.87
C ARG A 555 -55.31 6.78 0.02
N GLY A 556 -55.45 5.97 -1.04
CA GLY A 556 -54.36 5.67 -1.98
C GLY A 556 -53.89 6.91 -2.76
N ARG A 557 -54.84 7.82 -3.06
CA ARG A 557 -54.57 9.15 -3.64
C ARG A 557 -53.81 10.10 -2.69
N ILE A 558 -53.69 9.77 -1.40
CA ILE A 558 -52.92 10.54 -0.42
C ILE A 558 -51.58 9.83 -0.16
N ILE A 559 -51.61 8.52 0.07
CA ILE A 559 -50.42 7.75 0.45
C ILE A 559 -49.38 7.72 -0.67
N ALA A 560 -49.76 7.43 -1.91
CA ALA A 560 -48.79 7.35 -3.02
C ALA A 560 -48.06 8.68 -3.30
N PRO A 561 -48.75 9.83 -3.42
CA PRO A 561 -48.05 11.10 -3.61
C PRO A 561 -47.27 11.55 -2.38
N VAL A 562 -47.69 11.22 -1.15
CA VAL A 562 -46.90 11.52 0.06
C VAL A 562 -45.64 10.67 0.14
N THR A 563 -45.74 9.36 -0.12
CA THR A 563 -44.59 8.45 -0.16
C THR A 563 -43.62 8.85 -1.28
N ALA A 564 -44.14 9.19 -2.45
CA ALA A 564 -43.31 9.66 -3.55
C ALA A 564 -42.72 11.05 -3.33
N ALA A 565 -43.47 11.99 -2.76
CA ALA A 565 -42.94 13.31 -2.39
C ALA A 565 -41.85 13.16 -1.32
N ALA A 566 -42.02 12.30 -0.32
CA ALA A 566 -40.98 12.02 0.66
C ALA A 566 -39.72 11.40 0.01
N ILE A 567 -39.88 10.54 -0.98
CA ILE A 567 -38.79 9.86 -1.70
C ILE A 567 -38.10 10.77 -2.73
N ILE A 568 -38.83 11.66 -3.40
CA ILE A 568 -38.33 12.58 -4.44
C ILE A 568 -37.78 13.87 -3.82
N LEU A 569 -38.43 14.42 -2.79
CA LEU A 569 -38.01 15.66 -2.16
C LEU A 569 -36.89 15.44 -1.16
N SER A 570 -36.74 14.26 -0.54
CA SER A 570 -35.66 14.06 0.43
C SER A 570 -34.25 14.16 -0.18
N PRO A 571 -33.93 13.65 -1.39
CA PRO A 571 -32.65 13.91 -2.03
C PRO A 571 -32.53 15.36 -2.50
N ILE A 572 -33.60 15.97 -2.99
CA ILE A 572 -33.57 17.36 -3.49
C ILE A 572 -33.34 18.35 -2.35
N VAL A 573 -34.06 18.21 -1.24
CA VAL A 573 -33.85 19.01 -0.03
C VAL A 573 -32.42 18.79 0.45
N PHE A 574 -31.93 17.54 0.52
CA PHE A 574 -30.56 17.20 0.87
C PHE A 574 -29.50 17.89 -0.02
N PHE A 575 -29.65 17.87 -1.35
CA PHE A 575 -28.71 18.52 -2.27
C PHE A 575 -28.83 20.05 -2.28
N ARG A 576 -29.99 20.60 -1.89
CA ARG A 576 -30.27 22.04 -1.93
C ARG A 576 -29.99 22.76 -0.61
N SER A 577 -30.06 22.06 0.52
CA SER A 577 -29.53 22.53 1.81
C SER A 577 -28.03 22.30 1.95
N TRP A 578 -27.41 21.64 0.97
CA TRP A 578 -25.97 21.55 0.81
C TRP A 578 -25.41 22.90 0.30
N PRO A 579 -24.43 23.53 0.98
CA PRO A 579 -23.91 24.83 0.55
C PRO A 579 -23.29 24.76 -0.86
N LYS A 580 -23.46 25.84 -1.66
CA LYS A 580 -22.99 25.92 -3.06
C LYS A 580 -21.50 25.60 -3.25
N SER A 581 -20.67 25.87 -2.24
CA SER A 581 -19.24 25.53 -2.22
C SER A 581 -18.97 24.02 -2.31
N ALA A 582 -19.94 23.17 -2.01
CA ALA A 582 -19.82 21.72 -2.10
C ALA A 582 -20.14 21.14 -3.49
N VAL A 583 -20.89 21.87 -4.32
CA VAL A 583 -21.20 21.43 -5.69
C VAL A 583 -20.05 21.74 -6.64
N GLU A 584 -19.34 22.85 -6.41
CA GLU A 584 -18.11 23.19 -7.15
C GLU A 584 -16.91 22.33 -6.70
N SER A 585 -16.99 21.65 -5.55
CA SER A 585 -15.91 20.84 -4.96
C SER A 585 -16.16 19.33 -5.03
N LEU A 586 -16.73 18.84 -6.14
CA LEU A 586 -16.76 17.41 -6.51
C LEU A 586 -15.36 16.75 -6.64
N SER A 587 -14.28 17.48 -6.32
CA SER A 587 -12.96 16.97 -5.99
C SER A 587 -12.80 16.74 -4.47
N TYR A 588 -13.35 15.62 -3.99
CA TYR A 588 -13.09 14.80 -2.78
C TYR A 588 -12.20 15.20 -1.57
N VAL A 589 -11.85 16.47 -1.34
CA VAL A 589 -10.75 16.79 -0.40
C VAL A 589 -11.16 17.64 0.84
N TRP A 590 -12.36 18.20 0.93
CA TRP A 590 -12.70 19.14 2.03
C TRP A 590 -14.16 19.02 2.52
N ILE A 591 -14.39 18.41 3.70
CA ILE A 591 -15.68 18.38 4.43
C ILE A 591 -15.47 18.95 5.84
N THR A 592 -16.38 19.76 6.37
CA THR A 592 -16.26 20.43 7.69
C THR A 592 -17.13 19.76 8.78
N PRO A 593 -16.86 20.02 10.09
CA PRO A 593 -17.65 19.45 11.20
C PRO A 593 -19.15 19.80 11.19
N GLY A 594 -19.54 20.95 10.64
CA GLY A 594 -20.95 21.33 10.48
C GLY A 594 -21.70 20.41 9.51
N ASP A 595 -21.01 19.94 8.46
CA ASP A 595 -21.57 19.04 7.44
C ASP A 595 -21.87 17.64 8.01
N LEU A 596 -21.12 17.21 9.04
CA LEU A 596 -21.34 15.96 9.77
C LEU A 596 -22.61 15.98 10.65
N ILE A 597 -22.94 17.12 11.27
CA ILE A 597 -24.15 17.27 12.07
C ILE A 597 -25.40 17.20 11.17
N VAL A 598 -25.35 17.88 10.02
CA VAL A 598 -26.42 17.84 9.02
C VAL A 598 -26.63 16.42 8.49
N PHE A 599 -25.54 15.70 8.24
CA PHE A 599 -25.60 14.29 7.85
C PHE A 599 -26.25 13.39 8.92
N GLN A 600 -25.93 13.60 10.20
CA GLN A 600 -26.51 12.83 11.31
C GLN A 600 -28.01 13.10 11.50
N LEU A 601 -28.44 14.35 11.38
CA LEU A 601 -29.86 14.71 11.41
C LEU A 601 -30.64 14.04 10.26
N TRP A 602 -30.03 13.96 9.08
CA TRP A 602 -30.61 13.27 7.93
C TRP A 602 -30.72 11.75 8.13
N LEU A 603 -29.71 11.14 8.75
CA LEU A 603 -29.74 9.72 9.11
C LEU A 603 -30.91 9.42 10.06
N ASN A 604 -31.14 10.26 11.07
CA ASN A 604 -32.25 10.09 12.01
C ASN A 604 -33.63 10.27 11.35
N ALA A 605 -33.77 11.24 10.44
CA ALA A 605 -34.99 11.45 9.67
C ALA A 605 -35.32 10.24 8.77
N THR A 606 -34.31 9.62 8.17
CA THR A 606 -34.45 8.43 7.32
C THR A 606 -34.88 7.20 8.13
N ALA A 607 -34.36 7.02 9.35
CA ALA A 607 -34.79 5.96 10.25
C ALA A 607 -36.25 6.13 10.68
N LEU A 608 -36.68 7.35 11.01
CA LEU A 608 -38.07 7.65 11.35
C LEU A 608 -39.02 7.33 10.16
N MET A 609 -38.59 7.68 8.94
CA MET A 609 -39.34 7.35 7.71
C MET A 609 -39.50 5.84 7.53
N ALA A 610 -38.44 5.05 7.78
CA ALA A 610 -38.51 3.60 7.70
C ALA A 610 -39.52 2.99 8.70
N VAL A 611 -39.59 3.51 9.94
CA VAL A 611 -40.61 3.11 10.93
C VAL A 611 -42.02 3.38 10.41
N VAL A 612 -42.27 4.58 9.87
CA VAL A 612 -43.57 4.95 9.31
C VAL A 612 -43.95 4.02 8.15
N LEU A 613 -43.01 3.69 7.27
CA LEU A 613 -43.23 2.77 6.14
C LEU A 613 -43.59 1.35 6.61
N ILE A 614 -42.97 0.85 7.68
CA ILE A 614 -43.32 -0.46 8.28
C ILE A 614 -44.74 -0.43 8.85
N VAL A 615 -45.09 0.61 9.61
CA VAL A 615 -46.43 0.76 10.18
C VAL A 615 -47.48 0.78 9.08
N LEU A 616 -47.26 1.56 8.02
CA LEU A 616 -48.16 1.64 6.87
C LEU A 616 -48.27 0.30 6.12
N ALA A 617 -47.15 -0.43 5.97
CA ALA A 617 -47.16 -1.74 5.34
C ALA A 617 -47.91 -2.80 6.17
N VAL A 618 -47.74 -2.81 7.49
CA VAL A 618 -48.44 -3.71 8.42
C VAL A 618 -49.94 -3.40 8.46
N MET A 619 -50.32 -2.12 8.51
CA MET A 619 -51.72 -1.71 8.43
C MET A 619 -52.36 -2.10 7.09
N GLY A 620 -51.61 -2.02 5.99
CA GLY A 620 -52.04 -2.45 4.66
C GLY A 620 -52.18 -3.97 4.51
N LEU A 621 -51.37 -4.76 5.24
CA LEU A 621 -51.43 -6.22 5.24
C LEU A 621 -52.59 -6.80 6.06
N ARG A 622 -53.05 -6.09 7.10
CA ARG A 622 -54.14 -6.54 8.01
C ARG A 622 -55.56 -6.30 7.49
N ARG A 623 -55.72 -5.59 6.37
CA ARG A 623 -57.03 -5.36 5.76
C ARG A 623 -57.04 -5.92 4.34
N PRO A 624 -58.14 -6.54 3.87
CA PRO A 624 -58.22 -7.03 2.51
C PRO A 624 -58.12 -5.83 1.55
N LEU A 625 -56.96 -5.67 0.89
CA LEU A 625 -56.87 -4.84 -0.31
C LEU A 625 -57.90 -5.41 -1.28
N ALA A 626 -58.96 -4.64 -1.55
CA ALA A 626 -60.11 -5.03 -2.37
C ALA A 626 -59.75 -5.16 -3.86
N LEU A 627 -58.71 -5.93 -4.18
CA LEU A 627 -58.17 -6.12 -5.52
C LEU A 627 -58.09 -7.62 -5.81
N ALA A 628 -58.88 -8.08 -6.77
CA ALA A 628 -58.87 -9.45 -7.29
C ALA A 628 -57.85 -9.60 -8.43
N GLY A 629 -57.40 -10.83 -8.67
CA GLY A 629 -56.46 -11.18 -9.75
C GLY A 629 -54.99 -10.85 -9.46
N TRP A 630 -54.14 -10.93 -10.49
CA TRP A 630 -52.68 -10.82 -10.39
C TRP A 630 -52.20 -9.50 -9.76
N ARG A 631 -52.97 -8.41 -9.90
CA ARG A 631 -52.66 -7.08 -9.34
C ARG A 631 -52.80 -7.03 -7.82
N GLY A 632 -53.79 -7.70 -7.25
CA GLY A 632 -53.95 -7.82 -5.80
C GLY A 632 -52.83 -8.66 -5.17
N THR A 633 -52.37 -9.69 -5.89
CA THR A 633 -51.21 -10.50 -5.51
C THR A 633 -49.93 -9.66 -5.54
N LEU A 634 -49.71 -8.89 -6.61
CA LEU A 634 -48.54 -8.01 -6.75
C LEU A 634 -48.47 -6.94 -5.63
N GLY A 635 -49.60 -6.33 -5.28
CA GLY A 635 -49.66 -5.34 -4.21
C GLY A 635 -49.34 -5.90 -2.82
N ARG A 636 -49.77 -7.13 -2.53
CA ARG A 636 -49.40 -7.82 -1.28
C ARG A 636 -47.92 -8.18 -1.23
N TRP A 637 -47.35 -8.64 -2.34
CA TRP A 637 -45.90 -8.87 -2.47
C TRP A 637 -45.11 -7.58 -2.28
N HIS A 638 -45.59 -6.48 -2.84
CA HIS A 638 -44.96 -5.17 -2.71
C HIS A 638 -44.95 -4.66 -1.27
N LEU A 639 -46.09 -4.71 -0.55
CA LEU A 639 -46.13 -4.31 0.86
C LEU A 639 -45.21 -5.18 1.74
N ARG A 640 -45.09 -6.48 1.43
CA ARG A 640 -44.16 -7.38 2.11
C ARG A 640 -42.70 -7.04 1.80
N ALA A 641 -42.38 -6.71 0.55
CA ALA A 641 -41.04 -6.29 0.15
C ALA A 641 -40.65 -4.93 0.74
N LEU A 642 -41.60 -3.99 0.83
CA LEU A 642 -41.41 -2.68 1.43
C LEU A 642 -41.27 -2.77 2.96
N ALA A 643 -42.08 -3.60 3.62
CA ALA A 643 -41.92 -3.91 5.04
C ALA A 643 -40.59 -4.60 5.32
N LEU A 644 -40.21 -5.61 4.52
CA LEU A 644 -38.94 -6.31 4.66
C LEU A 644 -37.75 -5.38 4.40
N GLY A 645 -37.80 -4.57 3.34
CA GLY A 645 -36.78 -3.58 3.02
C GLY A 645 -36.62 -2.54 4.12
N ALA A 646 -37.73 -2.01 4.68
CA ALA A 646 -37.69 -1.05 5.77
C ALA A 646 -37.26 -1.69 7.11
N VAL A 647 -37.64 -2.94 7.41
CA VAL A 647 -37.15 -3.70 8.57
C VAL A 647 -35.65 -3.98 8.44
N LEU A 648 -35.17 -4.34 7.25
CA LEU A 648 -33.74 -4.53 7.00
C LEU A 648 -32.97 -3.22 7.04
N LEU A 649 -33.57 -2.10 6.60
CA LEU A 649 -33.01 -0.76 6.77
C LEU A 649 -32.91 -0.41 8.25
N LEU A 650 -33.95 -0.66 9.04
CA LEU A 650 -33.95 -0.48 10.49
C LEU A 650 -33.03 -1.45 11.23
N PHE A 651 -32.81 -2.67 10.74
CA PHE A 651 -31.79 -3.57 11.27
C PHE A 651 -30.38 -3.05 10.95
N GLY A 652 -30.20 -2.54 9.73
CA GLY A 652 -29.01 -1.79 9.33
C GLY A 652 -28.75 -0.60 10.25
N TYR A 653 -29.79 0.17 10.62
CA TYR A 653 -29.73 1.29 11.57
C TYR A 653 -29.63 0.87 13.05
N GLY A 654 -30.29 -0.21 13.47
CA GLY A 654 -30.25 -0.75 14.84
C GLY A 654 -28.86 -1.26 15.18
N TRP A 655 -28.13 -1.72 14.16
CA TRP A 655 -26.70 -2.00 14.24
C TRP A 655 -25.86 -0.74 14.56
N TYR A 656 -26.34 0.46 14.19
CA TYR A 656 -25.70 1.75 14.46
C TYR A 656 -26.14 2.30 15.84
N GLY A 657 -27.36 2.01 16.28
CA GLY A 657 -27.91 2.43 17.58
C GLY A 657 -27.46 1.60 18.80
N MET A 658 -27.06 0.33 18.62
CA MET A 658 -26.59 -0.53 19.72
C MET A 658 -25.14 -0.27 20.16
N ILE A 659 -24.38 0.55 19.44
CA ILE A 659 -23.03 0.94 19.89
C ILE A 659 -23.11 2.35 20.43
N GLY A 660 -23.43 2.38 21.73
CA GLY A 660 -23.44 3.56 22.56
C GLY A 660 -22.21 4.41 22.32
N LEU A 661 -22.45 5.58 21.74
CA LEU A 661 -21.53 6.71 21.79
C LEU A 661 -21.39 7.10 23.26
N ASN A 662 -20.34 6.62 23.91
CA ASN A 662 -19.80 7.33 25.05
C ASN A 662 -19.04 8.52 24.46
N ILE A 663 -19.68 9.69 24.50
CA ILE A 663 -19.06 10.95 24.09
C ILE A 663 -18.09 11.32 25.22
N GLY A 664 -16.81 11.16 24.94
CA GLY A 664 -15.69 11.58 25.78
C GLY A 664 -14.50 11.91 24.91
#